data_AF-A0A3B1E7S4-F1
#
_entry.id   AF-A0A3B1E7S4-F1
#
_cell.length_a   1.000
_cell.length_b   1.000
_cell.length_c   1.000
_cell.angle_alpha   90.00
_cell.angle_beta   90.00
_cell.angle_gamma   90.00
#
_symmetry.space_group_name_H-M   'P 1'
#
loop_
_entity.id
_entity.type
_entity.pdbx_description
1 polymer ?
#
loop_
_entity_poly.entity_id
_entity_poly.type
_entity_poly.pdbx_seq_one_letter_code
_entity_poly.pdbx_strand_id
1 'polypeptide(L)'
;MKYIFIFIVFISYLFSAVQLELANKRWQLIGVNGVYIDGSTSPVFGTSGIVITQAVNANGTPSYYASNNATPFSIASDKTVGILLIEGTKSPNGDTTLTVGTTVSFEIDTFYKFNSDQTRYRMYLAGQNNKPAIRIDFQSNLIGKSFKVKFGNENTYYTAYFNPDNTFDSPQKLAEGSVGINTVQQESKLIDVFDIDLSDNNLADIRKNKAKPYITQIGASTDINATFYKLTRDGVWAIWDSRNNVAGTNGFNSLTPGRGYWSFVSNSTSANPSHGLILGTQGINDTTHNDIYNGWNLVSFRDSNIRYSPTGFFIPLSLFANGVSISYKDSIDQINVTSTSTIDAARQINWMIADKRNKYSSATNFLAYPARKINSAISATDGVIVVSDDRMDINVAGATNLSGRALKSTNYGKFSTIFGDYMIGTQLSNLYGTDINQTVNIFMPNYNINTVKASDLNSTLNQDKIASTILDAFKKAGKSRDAKIPDADVAVYRVDINSSSSGVLDYDIVLLSSNERFSIQDGNFVRKFKLVENGNAVVIGSKSRKITSINQINKFKNDTDVKYIDLLNDEFMITSNKTSNLDLLEDSGHTMFLDEPTITDAKSKAISNGAIGKTYTHKDLLSPNVGYNNGIVSNIIYNPGSTTDGFLSDMSSYTDDLAGPPMLALDFPENGPLNDLAVFGKTITQILSAQTVRYNLPNTSSILWQITDLTKNPRDWFDTKDTQEVFTLKKEKGYWINVKDFISTSLNIDKTGSKFSTSSIAHFDNNITVAGVDKIGLVTNHINHKLSLKINGLNPLASTAYNVTAIIKGRKFPIVANGSRFDLTINDIDMKLEEAIEEEINDDTIKIKIYDGLGNSLTNIDYTVNFIKPKKPTIIWGKDGEIIIKSKSNYEIHNKPILDTSPRSSIVLENSSNIYSNSNVNWNDVDGNVTLLRVVAKNNGVYSDMSVTPFVPFKDAHILQVRNNLEVDKIPYSYVSKDILKKNKIEIDNGVQITSLQDKTTLMAYKPDTEGLEQLSSFGGTTTMYLKIGNTIIGYITYIRSYSNKLFYIYYNNTLYQGKFSDNNSFATANSAYDLDSGDFDFSDLSLLGKEGNEIKFSGFASTAQPIYEPDIITINNNNINTPSGQQPQTGGTTVPQPILPSK
;
A
#
# COMPACT_ATOMS: atom_id res chain seq x y z
N MET A 1 -28.39 6.48 -54.52
CA MET A 1 -27.13 7.03 -55.06
C MET A 1 -26.05 6.73 -54.01
N LYS A 2 -25.08 5.87 -54.35
CA LYS A 2 -24.02 5.38 -53.44
C LYS A 2 -22.96 6.49 -53.28
N TYR A 3 -22.74 6.99 -52.07
CA TYR A 3 -21.53 7.75 -51.74
C TYR A 3 -20.61 6.84 -50.93
N ILE A 4 -19.55 6.39 -51.60
CA ILE A 4 -18.42 5.69 -51.02
C ILE A 4 -17.63 6.74 -50.23
N PHE A 5 -17.64 6.64 -48.90
CA PHE A 5 -16.75 7.39 -48.03
C PHE A 5 -15.44 6.59 -47.94
N ILE A 6 -14.45 6.97 -48.76
CA ILE A 6 -13.07 6.50 -48.59
C ILE A 6 -12.52 7.23 -47.37
N PHE A 7 -12.50 6.54 -46.23
CA PHE A 7 -11.77 6.94 -45.04
C PHE A 7 -10.30 6.54 -45.26
N ILE A 8 -9.50 7.40 -45.89
CA ILE A 8 -8.04 7.27 -45.84
C ILE A 8 -7.63 7.72 -44.44
N VAL A 9 -7.48 6.72 -43.57
CA VAL A 9 -6.75 6.86 -42.32
C VAL A 9 -5.27 6.97 -42.70
N PHE A 10 -4.76 8.19 -42.85
CA PHE A 10 -3.34 8.44 -42.65
C PHE A 10 -3.07 8.30 -41.15
N ILE A 11 -2.94 7.05 -40.65
CA ILE A 11 -2.11 6.81 -39.48
C ILE A 11 -0.68 7.02 -40.00
N SER A 12 -0.20 8.25 -39.88
CA SER A 12 1.23 8.49 -39.75
C SER A 12 1.65 7.81 -38.45
N TYR A 13 2.06 6.55 -38.54
CA TYR A 13 2.85 5.94 -37.49
C TYR A 13 4.07 6.84 -37.31
N LEU A 14 4.16 7.53 -36.17
CA LEU A 14 5.35 8.25 -35.76
C LEU A 14 6.42 7.20 -35.48
N PHE A 15 7.17 6.83 -36.51
CA PHE A 15 8.28 5.89 -36.43
C PHE A 15 9.43 6.57 -35.66
N SER A 16 9.68 6.14 -34.42
CA SER A 16 10.82 6.62 -33.66
C SER A 16 12.05 5.81 -34.07
N ALA A 17 12.84 6.31 -35.03
CA ALA A 17 14.12 5.70 -35.39
C ALA A 17 15.14 5.90 -34.25
N VAL A 18 15.99 4.90 -34.02
CA VAL A 18 17.08 4.93 -33.05
C VAL A 18 18.37 5.29 -33.77
N GLN A 19 19.03 6.36 -33.33
CA GLN A 19 20.35 6.78 -33.83
C GLN A 19 21.43 6.35 -32.82
N LEU A 20 22.57 5.85 -33.28
CA LEU A 20 23.71 5.44 -32.45
C LEU A 20 24.99 6.08 -33.00
N GLU A 21 25.66 6.94 -32.25
CA GLU A 21 26.97 7.47 -32.65
C GLU A 21 28.12 6.48 -32.37
N LEU A 22 29.00 6.33 -33.36
CA LEU A 22 30.24 5.56 -33.25
C LEU A 22 31.46 6.45 -32.99
N ALA A 23 32.25 6.09 -31.99
CA ALA A 23 33.43 6.87 -31.60
C ALA A 23 34.58 6.68 -32.59
N ASN A 24 35.09 7.78 -33.13
CA ASN A 24 36.23 7.76 -34.05
C ASN A 24 37.50 7.21 -33.34
N LYS A 25 38.21 6.32 -34.03
CA LYS A 25 39.42 5.59 -33.62
C LYS A 25 39.27 4.81 -32.31
N ARG A 26 38.07 4.29 -32.03
CA ARG A 26 37.80 3.47 -30.84
C ARG A 26 36.91 2.28 -31.15
N TRP A 27 37.17 1.18 -30.44
CA TRP A 27 36.30 0.02 -30.48
C TRP A 27 35.12 0.20 -29.52
N GLN A 28 33.91 -0.04 -30.02
CA GLN A 28 32.66 0.02 -29.26
C GLN A 28 31.85 -1.26 -29.42
N LEU A 29 31.39 -1.82 -28.31
CA LEU A 29 30.46 -2.94 -28.29
C LEU A 29 29.03 -2.41 -28.45
N ILE A 30 28.44 -2.67 -29.60
CA ILE A 30 27.06 -2.35 -29.96
C ILE A 30 26.19 -3.57 -29.74
N GLY A 31 25.04 -3.39 -29.10
CA GLY A 31 23.98 -4.40 -29.08
C GLY A 31 22.84 -4.01 -30.02
N VAL A 32 22.22 -5.00 -30.66
CA VAL A 32 20.92 -4.84 -31.34
C VAL A 32 19.90 -5.60 -30.50
N ASN A 33 18.92 -4.88 -29.93
CA ASN A 33 18.01 -5.38 -28.89
C ASN A 33 17.54 -6.82 -29.12
N GLY A 34 17.80 -7.65 -28.11
CA GLY A 34 17.49 -9.06 -28.04
C GLY A 34 18.60 -9.88 -27.38
N VAL A 35 18.47 -11.21 -27.41
CA VAL A 35 19.43 -12.15 -26.81
C VAL A 35 20.30 -12.77 -27.88
N TYR A 36 21.59 -12.93 -27.60
CA TYR A 36 22.45 -13.77 -28.43
C TYR A 36 22.03 -15.22 -28.21
N ILE A 37 21.04 -15.64 -28.99
CA ILE A 37 20.76 -17.04 -29.20
C ILE A 37 21.83 -17.46 -30.20
N ASP A 38 22.79 -18.27 -29.76
CA ASP A 38 23.61 -19.01 -30.70
C ASP A 38 22.61 -19.65 -31.68
N GLY A 39 22.72 -19.30 -32.97
CA GLY A 39 21.85 -19.83 -33.99
C GLY A 39 22.11 -21.33 -34.07
N SER A 40 21.49 -22.10 -33.19
CA SER A 40 21.76 -23.50 -33.01
C SER A 40 21.15 -24.23 -34.20
N THR A 41 21.94 -24.45 -35.24
CA THR A 41 21.87 -25.79 -35.83
C THR A 41 22.42 -26.72 -34.75
N SER A 42 21.55 -27.59 -34.21
CA SER A 42 21.89 -28.57 -33.18
C SER A 42 23.29 -29.14 -33.44
N PRO A 43 24.25 -29.04 -32.49
CA PRO A 43 25.50 -29.77 -32.60
C PRO A 43 25.21 -31.23 -32.95
N VAL A 44 25.73 -31.70 -34.07
CA VAL A 44 25.62 -33.12 -34.42
C VAL A 44 26.50 -33.87 -33.41
N PHE A 45 25.89 -34.80 -32.68
CA PHE A 45 26.58 -35.64 -31.71
C PHE A 45 27.69 -36.43 -32.42
N GLY A 46 28.94 -36.29 -31.96
CA GLY A 46 30.11 -36.99 -32.48
C GLY A 46 30.94 -36.27 -33.56
N THR A 47 30.73 -34.97 -33.79
CA THR A 47 31.40 -34.24 -34.89
C THR A 47 32.70 -33.56 -34.50
N SER A 48 32.85 -33.15 -33.24
CA SER A 48 34.00 -32.33 -32.79
C SER A 48 34.49 -32.60 -31.37
N GLY A 49 33.90 -33.56 -30.66
CA GLY A 49 34.29 -33.92 -29.28
C GLY A 49 34.72 -35.38 -29.13
N ILE A 50 35.33 -35.70 -27.99
CA ILE A 50 35.70 -37.07 -27.62
C ILE A 50 34.42 -37.81 -27.20
N VAL A 51 34.03 -38.83 -27.96
CA VAL A 51 32.86 -39.65 -27.65
C VAL A 51 33.26 -40.85 -26.80
N ILE A 52 32.67 -40.94 -25.62
CA ILE A 52 32.79 -42.05 -24.69
C ILE A 52 31.47 -42.81 -24.69
N THR A 53 31.51 -44.11 -24.93
CA THR A 53 30.34 -44.97 -24.78
C THR A 53 30.48 -45.80 -23.51
N GLN A 54 29.49 -45.70 -22.63
CA GLN A 54 29.42 -46.47 -21.39
C GLN A 54 28.19 -47.39 -21.42
N ALA A 55 28.36 -48.66 -21.06
CA ALA A 55 27.25 -49.59 -20.89
C ALA A 55 26.82 -49.67 -19.41
N VAL A 56 25.54 -49.91 -19.16
CA VAL A 56 25.02 -50.20 -17.82
C VAL A 56 25.67 -51.49 -17.32
N ASN A 57 26.32 -51.43 -16.15
CA ASN A 57 27.06 -52.52 -15.55
C ASN A 57 26.24 -53.16 -14.42
N ALA A 58 26.00 -54.47 -14.49
CA ALA A 58 25.27 -55.24 -13.47
C ALA A 58 25.91 -55.19 -12.06
N ASN A 59 27.19 -54.85 -11.98
CA ASN A 59 27.94 -54.80 -10.72
C ASN A 59 27.98 -53.40 -10.07
N GLY A 60 27.38 -52.37 -10.70
CA GLY A 60 27.31 -51.01 -10.14
C GLY A 60 28.64 -50.24 -10.07
N THR A 61 29.69 -50.74 -10.74
CA THR A 61 31.02 -50.12 -10.72
C THR A 61 31.16 -49.03 -11.79
N PRO A 62 31.63 -47.81 -11.45
CA PRO A 62 31.91 -46.76 -12.43
C PRO A 62 33.06 -47.16 -13.37
N SER A 63 32.95 -46.76 -14.63
CA SER A 63 34.06 -46.80 -15.59
C SER A 63 34.83 -45.48 -15.55
N TYR A 64 36.16 -45.54 -15.58
CA TYR A 64 37.00 -44.34 -15.52
C TYR A 64 37.70 -44.07 -16.85
N TYR A 65 37.89 -42.80 -17.18
CA TYR A 65 38.43 -42.33 -18.46
C TYR A 65 39.58 -41.35 -18.23
N ALA A 66 40.60 -41.43 -19.08
CA ALA A 66 41.81 -40.61 -19.02
C ALA A 66 42.13 -39.98 -20.38
N SER A 67 42.37 -38.67 -20.41
CA SER A 67 42.82 -37.95 -21.62
C SER A 67 41.99 -38.31 -22.87
N ASN A 68 42.58 -38.28 -24.07
CA ASN A 68 41.93 -38.55 -25.36
C ASN A 68 41.53 -40.03 -25.57
N ASN A 69 41.42 -40.83 -24.51
CA ASN A 69 41.16 -42.27 -24.59
C ASN A 69 39.68 -42.56 -24.29
N ALA A 70 38.94 -43.02 -25.30
CA ALA A 70 37.54 -43.40 -25.20
C ALA A 70 37.31 -44.79 -24.56
N THR A 71 38.38 -45.52 -24.24
CA THR A 71 38.34 -46.85 -23.63
C THR A 71 38.26 -46.77 -22.09
N PRO A 72 37.35 -47.53 -21.44
CA PRO A 72 37.17 -47.48 -20.00
C PRO A 72 38.26 -48.23 -19.23
N PHE A 73 38.67 -47.68 -18.08
CA PHE A 73 39.58 -48.29 -17.10
C PHE A 73 38.81 -48.73 -15.85
N SER A 74 39.27 -49.81 -15.21
CA SER A 74 38.67 -50.41 -14.01
C SER A 74 39.10 -49.76 -12.68
N ILE A 75 40.13 -48.90 -12.69
CA ILE A 75 40.69 -48.28 -11.49
C ILE A 75 40.65 -46.74 -11.61
N ALA A 76 40.25 -46.08 -10.52
CA ALA A 76 40.06 -44.63 -10.46
C ALA A 76 41.36 -43.81 -10.41
N SER A 77 42.50 -44.46 -10.10
CA SER A 77 43.83 -43.84 -9.96
C SER A 77 44.23 -43.19 -11.27
N ASP A 78 44.47 -41.89 -11.23
CA ASP A 78 44.97 -41.11 -12.36
C ASP A 78 43.98 -40.95 -13.53
N LYS A 79 42.69 -40.72 -13.24
CA LYS A 79 41.61 -40.59 -14.25
C LYS A 79 40.76 -39.33 -14.03
N THR A 80 40.48 -38.62 -15.11
CA THR A 80 39.84 -37.29 -15.10
C THR A 80 38.32 -37.35 -14.89
N VAL A 81 37.66 -38.38 -15.45
CA VAL A 81 36.20 -38.59 -15.32
C VAL A 81 35.89 -40.06 -15.03
N GLY A 82 34.93 -40.32 -14.15
CA GLY A 82 34.30 -41.60 -13.89
C GLY A 82 32.81 -41.53 -14.18
N ILE A 83 32.25 -42.53 -14.88
CA ILE A 83 30.85 -42.55 -15.28
C ILE A 83 30.21 -43.84 -14.79
N LEU A 84 29.06 -43.73 -14.14
CA LEU A 84 28.21 -44.84 -13.75
C LEU A 84 26.77 -44.59 -14.21
N LEU A 85 26.22 -45.54 -14.95
CA LEU A 85 24.81 -45.56 -15.34
C LEU A 85 23.99 -46.31 -14.31
N ILE A 86 22.85 -45.75 -13.89
CA ILE A 86 22.01 -46.32 -12.83
C ILE A 86 20.96 -47.23 -13.47
N GLU A 87 21.04 -48.52 -13.19
CA GLU A 87 20.11 -49.54 -13.70
C GLU A 87 18.66 -49.26 -13.28
N GLY A 88 17.72 -49.49 -14.20
CA GLY A 88 16.28 -49.33 -13.97
C GLY A 88 15.76 -47.89 -14.10
N THR A 89 16.64 -46.94 -14.43
CA THR A 89 16.26 -45.54 -14.67
C THR A 89 15.96 -45.30 -16.16
N LYS A 90 15.21 -44.24 -16.46
CA LYS A 90 14.82 -43.89 -17.83
C LYS A 90 15.46 -42.58 -18.26
N SER A 91 15.70 -42.40 -19.56
CA SER A 91 16.13 -41.12 -20.14
C SER A 91 15.13 -40.00 -19.84
N PRO A 92 15.49 -38.72 -19.98
CA PRO A 92 14.59 -37.59 -19.69
C PRO A 92 13.23 -37.70 -20.37
N ASN A 93 13.20 -38.16 -21.63
CA ASN A 93 11.97 -38.30 -22.41
C ASN A 93 11.23 -39.62 -22.15
N GLY A 94 11.87 -40.54 -21.42
CA GLY A 94 11.32 -41.86 -21.12
C GLY A 94 11.52 -42.89 -22.24
N ASP A 95 12.14 -42.49 -23.35
CA ASP A 95 12.30 -43.30 -24.57
C ASP A 95 13.29 -44.46 -24.40
N THR A 96 14.32 -44.28 -23.57
CA THR A 96 15.31 -45.31 -23.26
C THR A 96 15.25 -45.69 -21.79
N THR A 97 15.12 -46.99 -21.50
CA THR A 97 15.31 -47.54 -20.15
C THR A 97 16.71 -48.11 -20.02
N LEU A 98 17.46 -47.69 -18.98
CA LEU A 98 18.81 -48.14 -18.70
C LEU A 98 18.79 -49.55 -18.06
N THR A 99 18.78 -50.58 -18.90
CA THR A 99 18.97 -51.98 -18.49
C THR A 99 20.42 -52.43 -18.75
N VAL A 100 20.89 -53.51 -18.09
CA VAL A 100 22.25 -54.04 -18.30
C VAL A 100 22.58 -54.18 -19.78
N GLY A 101 23.69 -53.59 -20.22
CA GLY A 101 24.12 -53.54 -21.62
C GLY A 101 23.60 -52.35 -22.43
N THR A 102 22.63 -51.58 -21.93
CA THR A 102 22.21 -50.31 -22.54
C THR A 102 23.37 -49.33 -22.53
N THR A 103 23.64 -48.69 -23.66
CA THR A 103 24.75 -47.75 -23.80
C THR A 103 24.27 -46.31 -23.66
N VAL A 104 25.09 -45.48 -23.03
CA VAL A 104 24.95 -44.02 -23.04
C VAL A 104 26.25 -43.46 -23.58
N SER A 105 26.14 -42.58 -24.57
CA SER A 105 27.28 -41.90 -25.17
C SER A 105 27.42 -40.51 -24.60
N PHE A 106 28.65 -40.15 -24.24
CA PHE A 106 29.05 -38.86 -23.71
C PHE A 106 30.01 -38.19 -24.68
N GLU A 107 29.78 -36.92 -25.00
CA GLU A 107 30.70 -36.12 -25.82
C GLU A 107 31.20 -34.94 -24.99
N ILE A 108 32.52 -34.81 -24.88
CA ILE A 108 33.19 -33.71 -24.17
C ILE A 108 34.22 -33.09 -25.12
N ASP A 109 34.27 -31.76 -25.18
CA ASP A 109 35.14 -31.04 -26.11
C ASP A 109 36.64 -31.22 -25.80
N THR A 110 37.03 -31.35 -24.53
CA THR A 110 38.43 -31.55 -24.14
C THR A 110 38.57 -32.28 -22.80
N PHE A 111 39.41 -33.32 -22.76
CA PHE A 111 39.85 -33.96 -21.51
C PHE A 111 41.19 -33.40 -21.05
N TYR A 112 41.25 -32.83 -19.85
CA TYR A 112 42.52 -32.44 -19.24
C TYR A 112 43.29 -33.66 -18.74
N LYS A 113 44.63 -33.58 -18.76
CA LYS A 113 45.50 -34.56 -18.08
C LYS A 113 45.14 -34.58 -16.60
N PHE A 114 45.12 -35.78 -16.01
CA PHE A 114 44.86 -35.93 -14.59
C PHE A 114 45.91 -35.16 -13.78
N ASN A 115 45.43 -34.32 -12.86
CA ASN A 115 46.27 -33.58 -11.93
C ASN A 115 45.97 -34.03 -10.49
N SER A 116 46.97 -34.55 -9.77
CA SER A 116 46.83 -35.00 -8.38
C SER A 116 46.46 -33.88 -7.41
N ASP A 117 46.72 -32.62 -7.77
CA ASP A 117 46.48 -31.45 -6.93
C ASP A 117 45.04 -30.90 -7.05
N GLN A 118 44.23 -31.48 -7.95
CA GLN A 118 42.85 -31.06 -8.19
C GLN A 118 41.86 -31.95 -7.43
N THR A 119 40.93 -31.33 -6.69
CA THR A 119 39.87 -32.03 -5.95
C THR A 119 38.92 -32.74 -6.90
N ARG A 120 38.44 -33.92 -6.50
CA ARG A 120 37.42 -34.68 -7.25
C ARG A 120 36.04 -34.41 -6.68
N TYR A 121 35.09 -34.18 -7.56
CA TYR A 121 33.69 -33.95 -7.25
C TYR A 121 32.83 -35.05 -7.87
N ARG A 122 31.62 -35.18 -7.34
CA ARG A 122 30.60 -36.09 -7.84
C ARG A 122 29.36 -35.29 -8.18
N MET A 123 28.75 -35.63 -9.30
CA MET A 123 27.46 -35.09 -9.72
C MET A 123 26.53 -36.18 -10.23
N TYR A 124 25.24 -35.87 -10.30
CA TYR A 124 24.21 -36.74 -10.86
C TYR A 124 23.44 -36.03 -11.99
N LEU A 125 23.05 -36.77 -13.02
CA LEU A 125 22.22 -36.30 -14.12
C LEU A 125 20.83 -36.90 -14.02
N ALA A 126 19.82 -36.08 -14.30
CA ALA A 126 18.43 -36.45 -14.23
C ALA A 126 18.01 -37.29 -15.44
N GLY A 127 17.24 -38.34 -15.17
CA GLY A 127 16.40 -39.04 -16.13
C GLY A 127 14.93 -38.63 -15.99
N GLN A 128 14.02 -39.52 -16.39
CA GLN A 128 12.57 -39.27 -16.30
C GLN A 128 12.14 -38.90 -14.87
N ASN A 129 11.26 -37.88 -14.75
CA ASN A 129 10.75 -37.36 -13.48
C ASN A 129 11.83 -36.83 -12.52
N ASN A 130 12.94 -36.31 -13.05
CA ASN A 130 14.08 -35.80 -12.27
C ASN A 130 14.74 -36.84 -11.36
N LYS A 131 14.59 -38.14 -11.62
CA LYS A 131 15.31 -39.18 -10.88
C LYS A 131 16.75 -39.28 -11.37
N PRO A 132 17.76 -39.49 -10.50
CA PRO A 132 19.14 -39.62 -10.93
C PRO A 132 19.31 -40.85 -11.83
N ALA A 133 19.82 -40.66 -13.04
CA ALA A 133 20.04 -41.71 -14.04
C ALA A 133 21.52 -41.99 -14.30
N ILE A 134 22.39 -41.00 -14.11
CA ILE A 134 23.83 -41.11 -14.36
C ILE A 134 24.57 -40.42 -13.22
N ARG A 135 25.61 -41.07 -12.69
CA ARG A 135 26.59 -40.48 -11.77
C ARG A 135 27.89 -40.20 -12.51
N ILE A 136 28.44 -39.01 -12.30
CA ILE A 136 29.72 -38.59 -12.87
C ILE A 136 30.66 -38.16 -11.73
N ASP A 137 31.84 -38.78 -11.67
CA ASP A 137 32.95 -38.39 -10.81
C ASP A 137 33.96 -37.59 -11.66
N PHE A 138 34.33 -36.35 -11.31
CA PHE A 138 35.14 -35.47 -12.19
C PHE A 138 36.11 -34.57 -11.39
N GLN A 139 37.12 -33.99 -12.04
CA GLN A 139 38.08 -33.08 -11.39
C GLN A 139 37.61 -31.60 -11.39
N SER A 140 38.03 -30.83 -10.39
CA SER A 140 37.65 -29.42 -10.19
C SER A 140 37.87 -28.50 -11.40
N ASN A 141 38.86 -28.79 -12.25
CA ASN A 141 39.13 -28.04 -13.48
C ASN A 141 38.10 -28.24 -14.61
N LEU A 142 37.17 -29.20 -14.45
CA LEU A 142 36.06 -29.40 -15.38
C LEU A 142 34.81 -28.61 -14.98
N ILE A 143 34.75 -28.03 -13.77
CA ILE A 143 33.59 -27.25 -13.30
C ILE A 143 33.21 -26.16 -14.32
N GLY A 144 31.93 -26.11 -14.67
CA GLY A 144 31.36 -25.16 -15.64
C GLY A 144 31.58 -25.52 -17.11
N LYS A 145 32.31 -26.60 -17.44
CA LYS A 145 32.43 -27.08 -18.82
C LYS A 145 31.19 -27.85 -19.25
N SER A 146 30.73 -27.60 -20.47
CA SER A 146 29.61 -28.33 -21.07
C SER A 146 30.02 -29.71 -21.55
N PHE A 147 29.06 -30.63 -21.55
CA PHE A 147 29.17 -31.93 -22.19
C PHE A 147 27.80 -32.34 -22.74
N LYS A 148 27.81 -33.25 -23.73
CA LYS A 148 26.61 -33.81 -24.33
C LYS A 148 26.43 -35.25 -23.88
N VAL A 149 25.19 -35.67 -23.73
CA VAL A 149 24.84 -37.04 -23.37
C VAL A 149 23.73 -37.55 -24.28
N LYS A 150 23.87 -38.77 -24.77
CA LYS A 150 22.93 -39.44 -25.66
C LYS A 150 22.58 -40.80 -25.10
N PHE A 151 21.30 -41.01 -24.77
CA PHE A 151 20.83 -42.26 -24.19
C PHE A 151 20.48 -43.25 -25.31
N GLY A 152 21.12 -44.41 -25.30
CA GLY A 152 20.90 -45.45 -26.30
C GLY A 152 20.97 -44.94 -27.74
N ASN A 153 19.97 -45.32 -28.53
CA ASN A 153 19.81 -44.93 -29.93
C ASN A 153 18.82 -43.76 -30.12
N GLU A 154 18.60 -42.93 -29.09
CA GLU A 154 17.71 -41.77 -29.21
C GLU A 154 18.15 -40.84 -30.35
N ASN A 155 17.20 -40.16 -31.00
CA ASN A 155 17.55 -39.16 -32.02
C ASN A 155 17.96 -37.81 -31.39
N THR A 156 17.63 -37.62 -30.12
CA THR A 156 17.94 -36.43 -29.33
C THR A 156 19.18 -36.68 -28.48
N TYR A 157 20.08 -35.70 -28.41
CA TYR A 157 21.09 -35.65 -27.36
C TYR A 157 20.69 -34.54 -26.38
N TYR A 158 21.20 -34.64 -25.16
CA TYR A 158 20.97 -33.67 -24.12
C TYR A 158 22.28 -32.98 -23.74
N THR A 159 22.18 -31.78 -23.21
CA THR A 159 23.33 -30.98 -22.77
C THR A 159 23.32 -30.78 -21.26
N ALA A 160 24.51 -30.75 -20.67
CA ALA A 160 24.75 -30.54 -19.25
C ALA A 160 26.12 -29.89 -19.02
N TYR A 161 26.41 -29.55 -17.76
CA TYR A 161 27.64 -28.90 -17.33
C TYR A 161 28.16 -29.54 -16.05
N PHE A 162 29.46 -29.68 -15.90
CA PHE A 162 30.03 -30.18 -14.65
C PHE A 162 29.77 -29.20 -13.50
N ASN A 163 29.02 -29.63 -12.50
CA ASN A 163 28.70 -28.83 -11.31
C ASN A 163 28.67 -29.74 -10.06
N PRO A 164 29.50 -29.47 -9.03
CA PRO A 164 29.55 -30.28 -7.81
C PRO A 164 28.27 -30.22 -6.96
N ASP A 165 27.43 -29.21 -7.16
CA ASP A 165 26.20 -29.02 -6.38
C ASP A 165 25.06 -29.97 -6.79
N ASN A 166 25.20 -30.67 -7.94
CA ASN A 166 24.19 -31.58 -8.46
C ASN A 166 24.26 -32.95 -7.75
N THR A 167 23.59 -33.06 -6.61
CA THR A 167 23.59 -34.26 -5.75
C THR A 167 22.61 -35.34 -6.21
N PHE A 168 22.58 -36.49 -5.51
CA PHE A 168 21.65 -37.58 -5.81
C PHE A 168 20.19 -37.14 -5.67
N ASP A 169 19.88 -36.33 -4.66
CA ASP A 169 18.54 -35.81 -4.37
C ASP A 169 18.14 -34.63 -5.26
N SER A 170 19.13 -33.96 -5.87
CA SER A 170 18.94 -32.85 -6.80
C SER A 170 19.81 -33.03 -8.04
N PRO A 171 19.49 -34.02 -8.91
CA PRO A 171 20.29 -34.29 -10.09
C PRO A 171 20.11 -33.20 -11.15
N GLN A 172 21.14 -32.99 -11.96
CA GLN A 172 21.13 -32.01 -13.04
C GLN A 172 20.04 -32.33 -14.06
N LYS A 173 19.08 -31.43 -14.22
CA LYS A 173 18.12 -31.49 -15.32
C LYS A 173 18.84 -31.36 -16.64
N LEU A 174 18.55 -32.28 -17.55
CA LEU A 174 19.13 -32.35 -18.88
C LEU A 174 18.29 -31.51 -19.85
N ALA A 175 18.92 -30.64 -20.62
CA ALA A 175 18.25 -29.84 -21.64
C ALA A 175 18.29 -30.57 -23.00
N GLU A 176 17.15 -30.74 -23.65
CA GLU A 176 17.07 -31.31 -25.01
C GLU A 176 17.83 -30.44 -26.01
N GLY A 177 18.61 -31.07 -26.89
CA GLY A 177 19.26 -30.41 -28.03
C GLY A 177 18.40 -30.45 -29.29
N SER A 178 17.27 -29.72 -29.33
CA SER A 178 16.40 -29.63 -30.52
C SER A 178 16.33 -28.22 -31.13
N VAL A 179 16.22 -28.18 -32.47
CA VAL A 179 16.24 -27.02 -33.37
C VAL A 179 14.97 -26.16 -33.21
N GLY A 180 15.08 -25.04 -32.50
CA GLY A 180 14.06 -23.99 -32.47
C GLY A 180 14.46 -22.81 -33.37
N ILE A 181 14.06 -22.84 -34.65
CA ILE A 181 14.17 -21.64 -35.49
C ILE A 181 12.92 -20.80 -35.23
N ASN A 182 13.03 -19.77 -34.39
CA ASN A 182 12.05 -18.69 -34.37
C ASN A 182 12.18 -17.90 -35.69
N THR A 183 11.31 -18.22 -36.66
CA THR A 183 11.24 -17.61 -37.98
C THR A 183 10.51 -16.25 -37.94
N VAL A 184 11.13 -15.21 -37.38
CA VAL A 184 11.07 -13.84 -37.93
C VAL A 184 12.32 -13.06 -37.47
N GLN A 185 13.46 -13.22 -38.15
CA GLN A 185 14.59 -12.28 -38.00
C GLN A 185 14.41 -11.13 -38.99
N GLN A 186 14.05 -9.95 -38.50
CA GLN A 186 14.15 -8.72 -39.28
C GLN A 186 15.60 -8.24 -39.22
N GLU A 187 16.33 -8.38 -40.33
CA GLU A 187 17.73 -7.94 -40.43
C GLU A 187 17.84 -6.51 -40.95
N SER A 188 18.83 -5.76 -40.47
CA SER A 188 19.16 -4.41 -40.96
C SER A 188 20.49 -4.43 -41.70
N LYS A 189 20.51 -4.19 -43.01
CA LYS A 189 21.75 -4.19 -43.81
C LYS A 189 22.66 -3.05 -43.37
N LEU A 190 23.95 -3.33 -43.14
CA LEU A 190 24.91 -2.32 -42.66
C LEU A 190 25.03 -1.11 -43.59
N ILE A 191 24.94 -1.32 -44.91
CA ILE A 191 24.98 -0.24 -45.91
C ILE A 191 23.75 0.67 -45.90
N ASP A 192 22.63 0.17 -45.36
CA ASP A 192 21.35 0.90 -45.31
C ASP A 192 21.11 1.52 -43.93
N VAL A 193 22.02 1.33 -42.96
CA VAL A 193 21.91 1.87 -41.60
C VAL A 193 23.14 2.67 -41.16
N PHE A 194 24.33 2.44 -41.73
CA PHE A 194 25.53 3.17 -41.35
C PHE A 194 25.63 4.50 -42.10
N ASP A 195 25.56 5.59 -41.35
CA ASP A 195 25.68 6.97 -41.80
C ASP A 195 27.09 7.51 -41.52
N ILE A 196 27.75 8.03 -42.56
CA ILE A 196 29.06 8.68 -42.41
C ILE A 196 28.97 10.12 -41.88
N ASP A 197 27.76 10.70 -41.85
CA ASP A 197 27.57 12.05 -41.34
C ASP A 197 26.21 12.20 -40.64
N LEU A 198 26.15 11.79 -39.38
CA LEU A 198 25.00 11.97 -38.52
C LEU A 198 24.52 13.42 -38.36
N SER A 199 25.31 14.43 -38.78
CA SER A 199 24.89 15.83 -38.67
C SER A 199 23.73 16.18 -39.60
N ASP A 200 23.61 15.48 -40.73
CA ASP A 200 22.55 15.72 -41.72
C ASP A 200 21.29 14.85 -41.52
N ASN A 201 21.37 13.89 -40.60
CA ASN A 201 20.28 13.01 -40.15
C ASN A 201 20.22 12.95 -38.61
N ASN A 202 20.18 14.11 -37.95
CA ASN A 202 20.10 14.18 -36.49
C ASN A 202 18.69 13.83 -35.95
N LEU A 203 18.62 13.42 -34.68
CA LEU A 203 17.38 13.07 -33.97
C LEU A 203 16.27 14.13 -34.07
N ALA A 204 16.62 15.43 -34.09
CA ALA A 204 15.62 16.50 -34.15
C ALA A 204 14.97 16.58 -35.54
N ASP A 205 15.73 16.36 -36.60
CA ASP A 205 15.24 16.31 -37.98
C ASP A 205 14.49 15.01 -38.27
N ILE A 206 14.96 13.87 -37.74
CA ILE A 206 14.23 12.59 -37.77
C ILE A 206 12.85 12.75 -37.10
N ARG A 207 12.79 13.33 -35.89
CA ARG A 207 11.52 13.54 -35.14
C ARG A 207 10.55 14.50 -35.84
N LYS A 208 11.05 15.42 -36.66
CA LYS A 208 10.24 16.39 -37.42
C LYS A 208 9.89 15.90 -38.83
N ASN A 209 10.18 14.64 -39.17
CA ASN A 209 10.07 14.09 -40.53
C ASN A 209 10.81 14.92 -41.59
N LYS A 210 11.94 15.53 -41.20
CA LYS A 210 12.83 16.32 -42.05
C LYS A 210 14.17 15.62 -42.33
N ALA A 211 14.35 14.38 -41.85
CA ALA A 211 15.50 13.57 -42.19
C ALA A 211 15.63 13.45 -43.72
N LYS A 212 16.87 13.41 -44.22
CA LYS A 212 17.08 13.16 -45.64
C LYS A 212 16.52 11.78 -46.00
N PRO A 213 15.98 11.62 -47.21
CA PRO A 213 15.40 10.34 -47.63
C PRO A 213 16.42 9.19 -47.74
N TYR A 214 17.72 9.47 -47.67
CA TYR A 214 18.79 8.50 -47.76
C TYR A 214 19.88 8.77 -46.73
N ILE A 215 20.43 7.71 -46.14
CA ILE A 215 21.64 7.74 -45.32
C ILE A 215 22.83 8.14 -46.19
N THR A 216 23.73 8.96 -45.66
CA THR A 216 24.96 9.32 -46.38
C THR A 216 25.89 8.10 -46.40
N GLN A 217 25.93 7.42 -47.55
CA GLN A 217 26.72 6.21 -47.75
C GLN A 217 28.22 6.51 -47.83
N ILE A 218 29.04 5.51 -47.50
CA ILE A 218 30.50 5.56 -47.64
C ILE A 218 30.86 5.64 -49.13
N GLY A 219 31.37 6.79 -49.57
CA GLY A 219 31.90 6.95 -50.92
C GLY A 219 33.25 6.25 -51.09
N ALA A 220 33.51 5.70 -52.28
CA ALA A 220 34.73 4.95 -52.61
C ALA A 220 36.05 5.75 -52.44
N SER A 221 35.98 7.08 -52.37
CA SER A 221 37.12 8.01 -52.21
C SER A 221 37.19 8.69 -50.84
N THR A 222 36.38 8.25 -49.86
CA THR A 222 36.32 8.91 -48.55
C THR A 222 37.40 8.41 -47.59
N ASP A 223 37.94 9.34 -46.81
CA ASP A 223 38.95 9.11 -45.76
C ASP A 223 38.37 8.51 -44.46
N ILE A 224 37.11 8.06 -44.51
CA ILE A 224 36.41 7.34 -43.44
C ILE A 224 36.38 5.82 -43.71
N ASN A 225 36.71 4.99 -42.73
CA ASN A 225 36.58 3.53 -42.79
C ASN A 225 35.83 3.01 -41.56
N ALA A 226 34.82 2.16 -41.75
CA ALA A 226 34.13 1.46 -40.69
C ALA A 226 34.39 -0.05 -40.76
N THR A 227 34.78 -0.63 -39.63
CA THR A 227 35.03 -2.06 -39.46
C THR A 227 34.14 -2.58 -38.33
N PHE A 228 33.38 -3.63 -38.61
CA PHE A 228 32.53 -4.28 -37.63
C PHE A 228 32.95 -5.74 -37.47
N TYR A 229 33.07 -6.20 -36.23
CA TYR A 229 33.28 -7.60 -35.89
C TYR A 229 32.01 -8.17 -35.27
N LYS A 230 31.62 -9.34 -35.77
CA LYS A 230 30.55 -10.17 -35.25
C LYS A 230 31.16 -11.47 -34.74
N LEU A 231 30.84 -11.89 -33.52
CA LEU A 231 31.26 -13.19 -33.04
C LEU A 231 30.51 -14.26 -33.85
N THR A 232 31.24 -15.12 -34.54
CA THR A 232 30.66 -16.24 -35.29
C THR A 232 30.50 -17.46 -34.40
N ARG A 233 29.77 -18.43 -34.96
CA ARG A 233 29.55 -19.78 -34.42
C ARG A 233 30.83 -20.47 -33.92
N ASP A 234 31.96 -20.25 -34.57
CA ASP A 234 33.21 -20.96 -34.30
C ASP A 234 34.07 -20.28 -33.22
N GLY A 235 33.52 -19.29 -32.52
CA GLY A 235 34.27 -18.45 -31.57
C GLY A 235 35.28 -17.53 -32.26
N VAL A 236 35.17 -17.37 -33.58
CA VAL A 236 36.01 -16.49 -34.40
C VAL A 236 35.25 -15.21 -34.67
N TRP A 237 35.94 -14.07 -34.69
CA TRP A 237 35.31 -12.81 -35.09
C TRP A 237 35.24 -12.71 -36.61
N ALA A 238 34.05 -12.73 -37.19
CA ALA A 238 33.84 -12.37 -38.59
C ALA A 238 33.87 -10.86 -38.74
N ILE A 239 34.46 -10.40 -39.84
CA ILE A 239 34.68 -8.99 -40.11
C ILE A 239 33.74 -8.54 -41.22
N TRP A 240 33.19 -7.34 -41.09
CA TRP A 240 32.75 -6.52 -42.20
C TRP A 240 33.64 -5.28 -42.22
N ASP A 241 34.21 -4.95 -43.37
CA ASP A 241 35.09 -3.80 -43.55
C ASP A 241 34.63 -3.00 -44.76
N SER A 242 34.23 -1.75 -44.52
CA SER A 242 33.62 -0.91 -45.54
C SER A 242 34.49 -0.65 -46.76
N ARG A 243 35.81 -0.75 -46.61
CA ARG A 243 36.78 -0.55 -47.70
C ARG A 243 37.35 -1.83 -48.29
N ASN A 244 37.00 -3.01 -47.75
CA ASN A 244 37.64 -4.28 -48.10
C ASN A 244 39.19 -4.25 -47.98
N ASN A 245 39.74 -3.43 -47.07
CA ASN A 245 41.17 -3.19 -46.98
C ASN A 245 41.91 -4.26 -46.15
N VAL A 246 41.16 -5.07 -45.39
CA VAL A 246 41.68 -6.26 -44.71
C VAL A 246 41.44 -7.51 -45.61
N ALA A 247 42.26 -8.55 -45.52
CA ALA A 247 42.05 -9.77 -46.30
C ALA A 247 40.93 -10.65 -45.67
N GLY A 248 39.95 -11.11 -46.45
CA GLY A 248 38.82 -11.96 -45.98
C GLY A 248 37.60 -11.18 -45.43
N THR A 249 37.31 -10.00 -45.99
CA THR A 249 36.81 -8.85 -45.21
C THR A 249 35.33 -8.65 -44.99
N ASN A 250 34.45 -9.40 -45.65
CA ASN A 250 33.00 -9.24 -45.49
C ASN A 250 32.33 -10.58 -45.19
N GLY A 251 32.62 -11.13 -44.01
CA GLY A 251 31.98 -12.34 -43.51
C GLY A 251 30.49 -12.17 -43.19
N PHE A 252 29.98 -10.94 -43.06
CA PHE A 252 28.57 -10.62 -42.90
C PHE A 252 28.24 -9.24 -43.47
N ASN A 253 26.96 -8.93 -43.75
CA ASN A 253 26.54 -7.65 -44.33
C ASN A 253 25.31 -7.01 -43.63
N SER A 254 24.78 -7.65 -42.60
CA SER A 254 23.59 -7.22 -41.87
C SER A 254 23.77 -7.35 -40.35
N LEU A 255 23.12 -6.42 -39.64
CA LEU A 255 22.88 -6.47 -38.21
C LEU A 255 21.64 -7.32 -37.94
N THR A 256 21.79 -8.30 -37.06
CA THR A 256 20.75 -9.25 -36.66
C THR A 256 20.33 -8.94 -35.22
N PRO A 257 19.03 -8.81 -34.92
CA PRO A 257 18.55 -8.66 -33.54
C PRO A 257 19.08 -9.77 -32.63
N GLY A 258 19.40 -9.39 -31.39
CA GLY A 258 19.99 -10.25 -30.39
C GLY A 258 21.49 -10.48 -30.49
N ARG A 259 22.19 -9.93 -31.49
CA ARG A 259 23.65 -10.06 -31.57
C ARG A 259 24.37 -8.82 -31.07
N GLY A 260 25.58 -9.02 -30.52
CA GLY A 260 26.51 -7.93 -30.23
C GLY A 260 27.62 -7.85 -31.26
N TYR A 261 28.02 -6.62 -31.56
CA TYR A 261 28.96 -6.27 -32.61
C TYR A 261 30.02 -5.33 -32.05
N TRP A 262 31.29 -5.62 -32.29
CA TRP A 262 32.33 -4.60 -32.10
C TRP A 262 32.38 -3.73 -33.33
N SER A 263 32.39 -2.42 -33.15
CA SER A 263 32.51 -1.46 -34.24
C SER A 263 33.71 -0.57 -34.03
N PHE A 264 34.34 -0.18 -35.13
CA PHE A 264 35.43 0.76 -35.17
C PHE A 264 35.28 1.64 -36.39
N VAL A 265 35.31 2.94 -36.19
CA VAL A 265 35.33 3.91 -37.29
C VAL A 265 36.64 4.66 -37.22
N SER A 266 37.29 4.87 -38.35
CA SER A 266 38.47 5.71 -38.48
C SER A 266 38.23 6.79 -39.52
N ASN A 267 38.55 8.02 -39.17
CA ASN A 267 38.50 9.16 -40.08
C ASN A 267 39.86 9.90 -40.04
N SER A 268 40.47 10.12 -41.21
CA SER A 268 41.72 10.87 -41.39
C SER A 268 41.54 12.36 -41.74
N THR A 269 40.31 12.84 -41.91
CA THR A 269 40.03 14.25 -42.23
C THR A 269 40.07 15.17 -41.00
N SER A 270 40.37 16.46 -41.22
CA SER A 270 40.46 17.49 -40.17
C SER A 270 39.10 17.99 -39.66
N ALA A 271 38.04 17.85 -40.46
CA ALA A 271 36.66 17.98 -40.02
C ALA A 271 36.20 16.59 -39.57
N ASN A 272 35.93 16.37 -38.28
CA ASN A 272 35.37 15.10 -37.79
C ASN A 272 33.84 15.17 -37.85
N PRO A 273 33.16 14.74 -38.94
CA PRO A 273 31.73 14.44 -38.87
C PRO A 273 31.53 13.28 -37.88
N SER A 274 30.36 13.25 -37.25
CA SER A 274 29.97 12.13 -36.37
C SER A 274 29.40 11.02 -37.22
N HIS A 275 29.90 9.80 -37.02
CA HIS A 275 29.50 8.60 -37.78
C HIS A 275 28.55 7.78 -36.92
N GLY A 276 27.65 7.01 -37.50
CA GLY A 276 26.70 6.25 -36.68
C GLY A 276 25.81 5.27 -37.41
N LEU A 277 24.94 4.61 -36.65
CA LEU A 277 23.87 3.75 -37.16
C LEU A 277 22.51 4.42 -36.97
N ILE A 278 21.64 4.37 -37.98
CA ILE A 278 20.23 4.77 -37.91
C ILE A 278 19.39 3.51 -38.10
N LEU A 279 18.77 3.04 -37.01
CA LEU A 279 17.98 1.82 -36.95
C LEU A 279 16.48 2.15 -36.85
N GLY A 280 15.63 1.44 -37.61
CA GLY A 280 14.17 1.55 -37.48
C GLY A 280 13.58 0.72 -36.32
N THR A 281 12.29 0.88 -36.03
CA THR A 281 11.58 0.11 -34.97
C THR A 281 11.53 -1.41 -35.23
N GLN A 282 11.71 -1.82 -36.49
CA GLN A 282 11.76 -3.21 -36.94
C GLN A 282 13.05 -3.94 -36.49
N GLY A 283 14.08 -3.22 -36.01
CA GLY A 283 15.32 -3.82 -35.48
C GLY A 283 15.27 -4.18 -33.98
N ILE A 284 14.13 -3.99 -33.31
CA ILE A 284 14.01 -4.05 -31.84
C ILE A 284 12.76 -4.86 -31.47
N ASN A 285 12.93 -6.12 -31.06
CA ASN A 285 11.83 -6.98 -30.62
C ASN A 285 12.02 -7.43 -29.15
N ASP A 286 11.01 -7.19 -28.31
CA ASP A 286 11.01 -7.50 -26.87
C ASP A 286 10.86 -9.01 -26.59
N THR A 287 10.35 -9.81 -27.54
CA THR A 287 10.01 -11.23 -27.34
C THR A 287 11.21 -12.19 -27.35
N THR A 288 12.45 -11.68 -27.36
CA THR A 288 13.67 -12.50 -27.53
C THR A 288 14.33 -12.95 -26.22
N HIS A 289 13.80 -12.57 -25.05
CA HIS A 289 14.40 -12.88 -23.74
C HIS A 289 14.06 -14.25 -23.15
N ASN A 290 13.12 -15.00 -23.76
CA ASN A 290 12.70 -16.32 -23.27
C ASN A 290 13.83 -17.39 -23.32
N ASP A 291 14.80 -17.21 -24.22
CA ASP A 291 15.79 -18.25 -24.57
C ASP A 291 17.17 -18.05 -23.88
N ILE A 292 17.23 -17.27 -22.79
CA ILE A 292 18.48 -17.03 -22.05
C ILE A 292 18.91 -18.26 -21.24
N TYR A 293 20.17 -18.70 -21.44
CA TYR A 293 20.76 -19.82 -20.71
C TYR A 293 21.45 -19.38 -19.41
N ASN A 294 21.65 -20.32 -18.48
CA ASN A 294 22.49 -20.07 -17.32
C ASN A 294 23.96 -19.89 -17.76
N GLY A 295 24.65 -18.91 -17.19
CA GLY A 295 26.01 -18.53 -17.58
C GLY A 295 26.07 -17.17 -18.26
N TRP A 296 27.17 -16.91 -18.97
CA TRP A 296 27.41 -15.62 -19.64
C TRP A 296 26.65 -15.53 -20.96
N ASN A 297 25.83 -14.50 -21.10
CA ASN A 297 25.07 -14.18 -22.29
C ASN A 297 25.39 -12.75 -22.74
N LEU A 298 25.46 -12.50 -24.03
CA LEU A 298 25.53 -11.15 -24.58
C LEU A 298 24.10 -10.67 -24.86
N VAL A 299 23.69 -9.61 -24.17
CA VAL A 299 22.32 -9.08 -24.21
C VAL A 299 22.36 -7.56 -24.38
N SER A 300 21.36 -7.02 -25.05
CA SER A 300 21.08 -5.58 -25.05
C SER A 300 19.66 -5.36 -24.56
N PHE A 301 19.52 -4.39 -23.67
CA PHE A 301 18.26 -4.05 -23.03
C PHE A 301 17.70 -2.77 -23.64
N ARG A 302 16.41 -2.50 -23.50
CA ARG A 302 15.91 -1.12 -23.67
C ARG A 302 16.46 -0.21 -22.56
N ASP A 303 16.16 1.08 -22.62
CA ASP A 303 16.35 1.97 -21.48
C ASP A 303 15.36 1.52 -20.40
N SER A 304 15.78 0.54 -19.61
CA SER A 304 15.03 -0.05 -18.52
C SER A 304 15.93 0.00 -17.29
N ASN A 305 15.37 0.51 -16.19
CA ASN A 305 16.15 1.11 -15.12
C ASN A 305 16.75 0.04 -14.17
N ILE A 306 17.80 -0.69 -14.57
CA ILE A 306 18.78 -1.10 -13.54
C ILE A 306 19.55 0.18 -13.29
N ARG A 307 19.25 0.80 -12.15
CA ARG A 307 19.90 2.01 -11.69
C ARG A 307 20.22 1.82 -10.23
N TYR A 308 21.51 1.77 -9.92
CA TYR A 308 21.97 1.88 -8.54
C TYR A 308 22.13 3.36 -8.26
N SER A 309 21.32 3.87 -7.32
CA SER A 309 21.39 5.18 -6.66
C SER A 309 22.06 6.32 -7.46
N PRO A 310 21.32 7.39 -7.83
CA PRO A 310 21.81 8.44 -8.73
C PRO A 310 23.18 8.97 -8.29
N THR A 311 24.11 9.10 -9.24
CA THR A 311 25.31 9.87 -8.97
C THR A 311 24.92 11.34 -9.02
N GLY A 312 25.48 12.13 -8.10
CA GLY A 312 25.33 13.55 -8.19
C GLY A 312 26.44 14.29 -7.50
N PHE A 313 26.68 15.50 -8.00
CA PHE A 313 27.68 16.40 -7.47
C PHE A 313 27.05 17.69 -7.02
N PHE A 314 27.54 18.22 -5.90
CA PHE A 314 27.41 19.61 -5.58
C PHE A 314 28.74 20.31 -5.90
N ILE A 315 28.67 21.29 -6.80
CA ILE A 315 29.83 22.07 -7.25
C ILE A 315 29.62 23.51 -6.75
N PRO A 316 30.40 23.98 -5.75
CA PRO A 316 30.34 25.36 -5.29
C PRO A 316 30.60 26.36 -6.42
N LEU A 317 29.92 27.51 -6.40
CA LEU A 317 30.07 28.55 -7.42
C LEU A 317 31.52 29.03 -7.57
N SER A 318 32.26 29.09 -6.46
CA SER A 318 33.66 29.49 -6.42
C SER A 318 34.58 28.63 -7.29
N LEU A 319 34.20 27.38 -7.59
CA LEU A 319 34.99 26.49 -8.43
C LEU A 319 34.78 26.78 -9.93
N PHE A 320 33.63 27.31 -10.34
CA PHE A 320 33.33 27.61 -11.75
C PHE A 320 34.15 28.78 -12.30
N ALA A 321 34.66 29.66 -11.43
CA ALA A 321 35.52 30.78 -11.85
C ALA A 321 36.85 30.30 -12.49
N ASN A 322 37.34 29.13 -12.09
CA ASN A 322 38.60 28.55 -12.60
C ASN A 322 38.40 27.55 -13.75
N GLY A 323 37.15 27.41 -14.24
CA GLY A 323 36.79 26.44 -15.27
C GLY A 323 36.54 25.04 -14.69
N VAL A 324 35.29 24.60 -14.75
CA VAL A 324 34.87 23.25 -14.36
C VAL A 324 34.68 22.40 -15.60
N SER A 325 35.32 21.24 -15.61
CA SER A 325 35.17 20.22 -16.64
C SER A 325 34.47 19.00 -16.05
N ILE A 326 33.24 18.75 -16.50
CA ILE A 326 32.47 17.55 -16.15
C ILE A 326 32.65 16.56 -17.29
N SER A 327 33.33 15.46 -16.98
CA SER A 327 33.55 14.38 -17.92
C SER A 327 32.52 13.28 -17.73
N TYR A 328 31.96 12.83 -18.84
CA TYR A 328 31.07 11.68 -18.90
C TYR A 328 31.59 10.78 -20.03
N LYS A 329 31.49 9.45 -19.88
CA LYS A 329 31.98 8.47 -20.88
C LYS A 329 33.50 8.56 -21.15
N ASP A 330 34.29 7.86 -20.32
CA ASP A 330 35.75 7.64 -20.47
C ASP A 330 36.62 8.91 -20.61
N SER A 331 36.26 10.02 -19.97
CA SER A 331 37.08 11.24 -19.95
C SER A 331 37.27 11.97 -21.29
N ILE A 332 36.58 11.56 -22.36
CA ILE A 332 36.74 12.18 -23.70
C ILE A 332 35.67 13.22 -23.96
N ASP A 333 34.43 12.92 -23.59
CA ASP A 333 33.34 13.90 -23.68
C ASP A 333 33.32 14.72 -22.40
N GLN A 334 33.52 16.02 -22.57
CA GLN A 334 33.68 16.97 -21.48
C GLN A 334 32.78 18.18 -21.72
N ILE A 335 32.12 18.58 -20.65
CA ILE A 335 31.40 19.85 -20.55
C ILE A 335 32.28 20.80 -19.78
N ASN A 336 32.75 21.84 -20.46
CA ASN A 336 33.60 22.86 -19.89
C ASN A 336 32.77 24.11 -19.64
N VAL A 337 32.65 24.49 -18.37
CA VAL A 337 31.80 25.61 -17.95
C VAL A 337 32.63 26.56 -17.12
N THR A 338 32.59 27.83 -17.51
CA THR A 338 33.16 28.94 -16.74
C THR A 338 32.03 29.93 -16.51
N SER A 339 31.72 30.20 -15.25
CA SER A 339 30.60 31.06 -14.88
C SER A 339 30.81 31.67 -13.50
N THR A 340 30.30 32.89 -13.32
CA THR A 340 30.20 33.58 -12.02
C THR A 340 28.77 33.59 -11.47
N SER A 341 27.84 32.90 -12.13
CA SER A 341 26.42 32.82 -11.80
C SER A 341 25.98 31.35 -11.76
N THR A 342 25.26 30.95 -10.70
CA THR A 342 24.73 29.58 -10.55
C THR A 342 23.70 29.26 -11.63
N ILE A 343 22.84 30.23 -11.98
CA ILE A 343 21.87 30.12 -13.07
C ILE A 343 22.60 29.87 -14.39
N ASP A 344 23.60 30.68 -14.72
CA ASP A 344 24.29 30.56 -16.00
C ASP A 344 25.14 29.29 -16.06
N ALA A 345 25.73 28.87 -14.95
CA ALA A 345 26.45 27.60 -14.86
C ALA A 345 25.52 26.42 -15.12
N ALA A 346 24.38 26.34 -14.43
CA ALA A 346 23.41 25.26 -14.62
C ALA A 346 22.83 25.25 -16.05
N ARG A 347 22.52 26.43 -16.61
CA ARG A 347 22.01 26.57 -17.98
C ARG A 347 23.04 26.18 -19.02
N GLN A 348 24.30 26.59 -18.86
CA GLN A 348 25.38 26.19 -19.76
C GLN A 348 25.60 24.68 -19.72
N ILE A 349 25.60 24.08 -18.51
CA ILE A 349 25.66 22.63 -18.37
C ILE A 349 24.51 22.02 -19.15
N ASN A 350 23.24 22.31 -18.80
CA ASN A 350 22.03 21.76 -19.43
C ASN A 350 21.97 21.95 -20.95
N TRP A 351 22.40 23.12 -21.43
CA TRP A 351 22.51 23.41 -22.85
C TRP A 351 23.48 22.45 -23.54
N MET A 352 24.69 22.32 -23.00
CA MET A 352 25.67 21.41 -23.56
C MET A 352 25.18 19.96 -23.49
N ILE A 353 24.45 19.54 -22.44
CA ILE A 353 23.82 18.21 -22.40
C ILE A 353 22.84 18.02 -23.54
N ALA A 354 21.91 18.98 -23.69
CA ALA A 354 20.83 18.88 -24.65
C ALA A 354 21.36 18.92 -26.09
N ASP A 355 22.33 19.79 -26.36
CA ASP A 355 23.06 19.83 -27.64
C ASP A 355 23.73 18.49 -27.93
N LYS A 356 24.48 17.95 -26.96
CA LYS A 356 25.13 16.64 -27.09
C LYS A 356 24.12 15.51 -27.29
N ARG A 357 23.00 15.50 -26.57
CA ARG A 357 21.93 14.50 -26.72
C ARG A 357 21.28 14.57 -28.11
N ASN A 358 21.01 15.78 -28.60
CA ASN A 358 20.39 15.99 -29.91
C ASN A 358 21.35 15.65 -31.06
N LYS A 359 22.64 15.96 -30.90
CA LYS A 359 23.66 15.75 -31.93
C LYS A 359 24.17 14.32 -31.99
N TYR A 360 24.22 13.62 -30.86
CA TYR A 360 24.93 12.36 -30.71
C TYR A 360 24.08 11.18 -30.23
N SER A 361 22.79 11.39 -29.97
CA SER A 361 21.87 10.35 -29.47
C SER A 361 22.38 9.63 -28.21
N SER A 362 23.17 10.32 -27.37
CA SER A 362 23.66 9.69 -26.14
C SER A 362 22.52 9.51 -25.14
N ALA A 363 22.31 8.32 -24.57
CA ALA A 363 21.40 8.13 -23.43
C ALA A 363 22.05 8.54 -22.10
N THR A 364 22.99 9.49 -22.13
CA THR A 364 23.46 10.15 -20.90
C THR A 364 22.33 11.06 -20.40
N ASN A 365 21.72 10.69 -19.28
CA ASN A 365 20.72 11.52 -18.63
C ASN A 365 21.34 12.21 -17.42
N PHE A 366 21.69 13.48 -17.62
CA PHE A 366 22.10 14.34 -16.53
C PHE A 366 21.39 15.67 -16.66
N LEU A 367 21.13 16.29 -15.51
CA LEU A 367 20.54 17.62 -15.41
C LEU A 367 21.20 18.38 -14.27
N ALA A 368 21.40 19.66 -14.51
CA ALA A 368 21.97 20.60 -13.57
C ALA A 368 20.92 21.60 -13.09
N TYR A 369 21.00 21.97 -11.83
CA TYR A 369 20.09 22.91 -11.18
C TYR A 369 20.88 23.90 -10.35
N PRO A 370 20.55 25.20 -10.40
CA PRO A 370 21.03 26.16 -9.42
C PRO A 370 20.64 25.68 -8.03
N ALA A 371 21.61 25.66 -7.11
CA ALA A 371 21.40 25.12 -5.79
C ALA A 371 22.14 25.93 -4.73
N ARG A 372 21.64 25.83 -3.49
CA ARG A 372 22.25 26.40 -2.30
C ARG A 372 22.36 25.32 -1.24
N LYS A 373 23.58 24.93 -0.90
CA LYS A 373 23.86 23.95 0.16
C LYS A 373 23.70 24.62 1.52
N ILE A 374 22.85 24.06 2.37
CA ILE A 374 22.62 24.58 3.72
C ILE A 374 23.72 24.05 4.64
N ASN A 375 24.45 24.96 5.30
CA ASN A 375 25.47 24.60 6.29
C ASN A 375 24.93 24.82 7.72
N SER A 376 24.21 25.92 7.93
CA SER A 376 23.54 26.28 9.18
C SER A 376 22.44 27.33 8.93
N ALA A 377 21.73 27.74 9.99
CA ALA A 377 20.64 28.71 9.92
C ALA A 377 21.05 30.10 9.40
N ILE A 378 22.34 30.41 9.36
CA ILE A 378 22.90 31.69 8.89
C ILE A 378 23.98 31.53 7.80
N SER A 379 24.27 30.30 7.37
CA SER A 379 25.33 30.03 6.40
C SER A 379 24.87 29.01 5.36
N ALA A 380 25.03 29.39 4.10
CA ALA A 380 24.77 28.54 2.97
C ALA A 380 25.80 28.81 1.86
N THR A 381 26.05 27.81 1.03
CA THR A 381 26.98 27.89 -0.09
C THR A 381 26.22 27.79 -1.40
N ASP A 382 26.30 28.82 -2.23
CA ASP A 382 25.73 28.81 -3.57
C ASP A 382 26.57 27.93 -4.51
N GLY A 383 25.90 27.21 -5.40
CA GLY A 383 26.53 26.31 -6.35
C GLY A 383 25.54 25.71 -7.35
N VAL A 384 25.95 24.59 -7.94
CA VAL A 384 25.14 23.84 -8.88
C VAL A 384 25.10 22.39 -8.44
N ILE A 385 23.91 21.81 -8.42
CA ILE A 385 23.72 20.38 -8.30
C ILE A 385 23.64 19.79 -9.70
N VAL A 386 24.41 18.74 -9.94
CA VAL A 386 24.34 17.94 -11.16
C VAL A 386 23.91 16.54 -10.76
N VAL A 387 22.76 16.09 -11.24
CA VAL A 387 22.24 14.73 -11.02
C VAL A 387 22.43 13.95 -12.31
N SER A 388 22.88 12.70 -12.22
CA SER A 388 23.06 11.82 -13.37
C SER A 388 22.64 10.39 -13.10
N ASP A 389 22.25 9.70 -14.17
CA ASP A 389 22.11 8.26 -14.21
C ASP A 389 23.39 7.51 -14.55
N ASP A 390 24.49 8.20 -14.84
CA ASP A 390 25.79 7.60 -15.12
C ASP A 390 26.85 8.13 -14.17
N ARG A 391 28.00 7.46 -14.10
CA ARG A 391 29.15 7.98 -13.38
C ARG A 391 29.71 9.21 -14.10
N MET A 392 29.99 10.25 -13.33
CA MET A 392 30.62 11.49 -13.81
C MET A 392 32.00 11.65 -13.14
N ASP A 393 32.94 12.29 -13.83
CA ASP A 393 34.20 12.73 -13.22
C ASP A 393 34.32 14.26 -13.35
N ILE A 394 34.93 14.91 -12.36
CA ILE A 394 35.18 16.36 -12.37
C ILE A 394 36.68 16.66 -12.22
N ASN A 395 37.17 17.68 -12.91
CA ASN A 395 38.59 18.08 -12.88
C ASN A 395 38.99 18.95 -11.68
N VAL A 396 38.06 19.37 -10.82
CA VAL A 396 38.33 20.27 -9.69
C VAL A 396 38.16 19.57 -8.35
N ALA A 397 39.12 19.79 -7.44
CA ALA A 397 39.00 19.39 -6.05
C ALA A 397 38.06 20.36 -5.30
N GLY A 398 37.36 19.87 -4.27
CA GLY A 398 36.45 20.68 -3.43
C GLY A 398 34.97 20.59 -3.79
N ALA A 399 34.62 19.95 -4.92
CA ALA A 399 33.26 19.46 -5.14
C ALA A 399 32.98 18.26 -4.21
N THR A 400 31.70 18.06 -3.87
CA THR A 400 31.25 16.94 -3.05
C THR A 400 30.24 16.09 -3.81
N ASN A 401 30.01 14.86 -3.37
CA ASN A 401 28.79 14.16 -3.72
C ASN A 401 27.57 14.85 -3.06
N LEU A 402 26.36 14.34 -3.28
CA LEU A 402 25.16 14.97 -2.75
C LEU A 402 24.94 14.71 -1.26
N SER A 403 25.47 13.62 -0.67
CA SER A 403 25.52 13.51 0.79
C SER A 403 26.54 14.44 1.47
N GLY A 404 27.36 15.15 0.68
CA GLY A 404 28.32 16.14 1.17
C GLY A 404 29.73 15.61 1.45
N ARG A 405 30.00 14.34 1.10
CA ARG A 405 31.32 13.70 1.17
C ARG A 405 32.24 14.22 0.07
N ALA A 406 33.53 14.29 0.38
CA ALA A 406 34.55 14.63 -0.61
C ALA A 406 34.64 13.55 -1.70
N LEU A 407 34.78 14.00 -2.95
CA LEU A 407 35.00 13.11 -4.09
C LEU A 407 36.40 12.46 -4.02
N LYS A 408 36.54 11.23 -4.52
CA LYS A 408 37.81 10.52 -4.54
C LYS A 408 38.57 10.77 -5.84
N SER A 409 39.89 10.89 -5.74
CA SER A 409 40.78 10.96 -6.90
C SER A 409 40.71 9.66 -7.71
N THR A 410 40.61 9.80 -9.03
CA THR A 410 40.70 8.72 -10.01
C THR A 410 42.12 8.65 -10.58
N ASN A 411 42.43 7.56 -11.30
CA ASN A 411 43.75 7.34 -11.92
C ASN A 411 44.10 8.36 -13.02
N TYR A 412 43.17 9.25 -13.39
CA TYR A 412 43.33 10.25 -14.45
C TYR A 412 43.45 11.70 -13.93
N GLY A 413 43.73 11.89 -12.63
CA GLY A 413 43.83 13.22 -12.03
C GLY A 413 42.49 13.96 -11.94
N LYS A 414 41.38 13.23 -11.93
CA LYS A 414 40.01 13.74 -11.77
C LYS A 414 39.40 13.22 -10.47
N PHE A 415 38.22 13.71 -10.11
CA PHE A 415 37.51 13.33 -8.91
C PHE A 415 36.14 12.75 -9.26
N SER A 416 35.74 11.68 -8.58
CA SER A 416 34.45 11.00 -8.79
C SER A 416 33.84 10.60 -7.46
N THR A 417 32.51 10.42 -7.47
CA THR A 417 31.88 9.63 -6.41
C THR A 417 32.24 8.16 -6.58
N ILE A 418 32.31 7.44 -5.46
CA ILE A 418 32.39 5.97 -5.41
C ILE A 418 31.13 5.38 -4.75
N PHE A 419 30.14 6.23 -4.43
CA PHE A 419 28.87 5.91 -3.79
C PHE A 419 27.72 6.52 -4.60
N GLY A 420 26.57 5.85 -4.65
CA GLY A 420 25.32 6.52 -5.01
C GLY A 420 24.73 7.23 -3.79
N ASP A 421 24.04 8.35 -4.01
CA ASP A 421 23.38 9.09 -2.93
C ASP A 421 21.86 8.85 -2.93
N TYR A 422 21.31 8.55 -1.76
CA TYR A 422 19.87 8.54 -1.53
C TYR A 422 19.36 9.97 -1.54
N MET A 423 18.25 10.23 -2.24
CA MET A 423 17.71 11.59 -2.32
C MET A 423 16.20 11.64 -2.42
N ILE A 424 15.62 12.66 -1.77
CA ILE A 424 14.22 13.06 -1.91
C ILE A 424 14.18 14.59 -1.98
N GLY A 425 13.62 15.12 -3.07
CA GLY A 425 13.24 16.52 -3.18
C GLY A 425 11.84 16.74 -2.61
N THR A 426 11.62 17.86 -1.95
CA THR A 426 10.31 18.29 -1.45
C THR A 426 10.05 19.74 -1.81
N GLN A 427 8.90 20.03 -2.40
CA GLN A 427 8.36 21.38 -2.40
C GLN A 427 7.57 21.53 -1.11
N LEU A 428 7.99 22.49 -0.29
CA LEU A 428 7.29 22.78 0.95
C LEU A 428 5.95 23.45 0.65
N SER A 429 4.92 23.08 1.40
CA SER A 429 3.62 23.73 1.32
C SER A 429 3.70 25.18 1.74
N ASN A 430 2.59 25.90 1.57
CA ASN A 430 2.48 27.25 2.09
C ASN A 430 2.52 27.25 3.63
N LEU A 431 3.65 27.66 4.22
CA LEU A 431 3.87 27.64 5.67
C LEU A 431 3.29 28.87 6.41
N TYR A 432 2.30 29.58 5.84
CA TYR A 432 1.67 30.74 6.49
C TYR A 432 0.81 30.33 7.70
N GLY A 433 1.15 30.86 8.88
CA GLY A 433 0.42 30.65 10.13
C GLY A 433 1.34 30.55 11.34
N THR A 434 0.94 31.16 12.46
CA THR A 434 1.79 31.36 13.64
C THR A 434 1.74 30.25 14.70
N ASP A 435 0.95 29.18 14.57
CA ASP A 435 0.52 28.51 15.80
C ASP A 435 0.50 26.97 15.88
N ILE A 436 0.38 26.19 14.80
CA ILE A 436 0.83 24.78 14.85
C ILE A 436 1.82 24.61 13.72
N ASN A 437 3.09 24.57 14.12
CA ASN A 437 4.18 24.54 13.18
C ASN A 437 4.12 23.26 12.35
N GLN A 438 4.37 23.39 11.05
CA GLN A 438 4.42 22.22 10.19
C GLN A 438 5.64 21.38 10.57
N THR A 439 5.53 20.06 10.47
CA THR A 439 6.58 19.13 10.90
C THR A 439 6.91 18.17 9.78
N VAL A 440 8.19 17.88 9.58
CA VAL A 440 8.64 16.75 8.76
C VAL A 440 9.25 15.70 9.67
N ASN A 441 8.68 14.50 9.66
CA ASN A 441 9.24 13.33 10.31
C ASN A 441 10.30 12.70 9.40
N ILE A 442 11.45 12.34 9.96
CA ILE A 442 12.58 11.72 9.26
C ILE A 442 12.91 10.39 9.94
N PHE A 443 13.04 9.34 9.13
CA PHE A 443 13.37 8.00 9.59
C PHE A 443 14.67 7.53 8.93
N MET A 444 15.61 7.06 9.74
CA MET A 444 16.85 6.43 9.27
C MET A 444 17.18 5.22 10.16
N PRO A 445 16.42 4.11 10.03
CA PRO A 445 16.36 3.04 11.02
C PRO A 445 17.68 2.29 11.24
N ASN A 446 18.60 2.32 10.27
CA ASN A 446 19.94 1.76 10.39
C ASN A 446 20.81 2.48 11.45
N TYR A 447 20.49 3.74 11.76
CA TYR A 447 21.25 4.59 12.68
C TYR A 447 20.42 4.95 13.91
N ASN A 448 19.14 5.28 13.69
CA ASN A 448 18.21 5.67 14.74
C ASN A 448 16.84 5.03 14.55
N ILE A 449 16.46 4.16 15.48
CA ILE A 449 15.15 3.48 15.51
C ILE A 449 13.99 4.43 15.80
N ASN A 450 14.26 5.62 16.34
CA ASN A 450 13.23 6.60 16.66
C ASN A 450 13.06 7.58 15.51
N THR A 451 11.80 7.90 15.20
CA THR A 451 11.47 9.04 14.32
C THR A 451 12.04 10.33 14.87
N VAL A 452 12.75 11.07 14.03
CA VAL A 452 13.23 12.42 14.36
C VAL A 452 12.33 13.44 13.68
N LYS A 453 11.88 14.44 14.43
CA LYS A 453 10.97 15.47 13.92
C LYS A 453 11.73 16.76 13.63
N ALA A 454 11.59 17.30 12.42
CA ALA A 454 11.88 18.70 12.10
C ALA A 454 10.62 19.51 12.39
N SER A 455 10.46 19.97 13.63
CA SER A 455 9.32 20.80 14.06
C SER A 455 9.57 22.27 13.76
N ASP A 456 8.56 23.12 14.01
CA ASP A 456 8.75 24.57 14.00
C ASP A 456 8.98 25.18 12.61
N LEU A 457 8.54 24.48 11.55
CA LEU A 457 8.56 24.97 10.18
C LEU A 457 7.41 25.96 9.97
N ASN A 458 7.74 27.25 9.81
CA ASN A 458 6.76 28.33 9.61
C ASN A 458 7.29 29.43 8.68
N SER A 459 6.39 30.20 8.09
CA SER A 459 6.67 31.32 7.18
C SER A 459 7.39 32.53 7.80
N THR A 460 7.45 32.64 9.13
CA THR A 460 8.23 33.72 9.79
C THR A 460 9.74 33.45 9.72
N LEU A 461 10.11 32.19 9.50
CA LEU A 461 11.46 31.79 9.14
C LEU A 461 11.66 32.01 7.64
N ASN A 462 12.78 32.64 7.25
CA ASN A 462 13.26 32.54 5.87
C ASN A 462 13.44 31.05 5.53
N GLN A 463 13.13 30.67 4.30
CA GLN A 463 13.31 29.33 3.73
C GLN A 463 14.70 28.71 4.03
N ASP A 464 15.77 29.49 4.15
CA ASP A 464 17.09 28.97 4.58
C ASP A 464 17.11 28.46 6.04
N LYS A 465 16.38 29.14 6.94
CA LYS A 465 16.22 28.69 8.33
C LYS A 465 15.36 27.43 8.42
N ILE A 466 14.29 27.35 7.62
CA ILE A 466 13.44 26.15 7.52
C ILE A 466 14.28 24.96 7.05
N ALA A 467 15.06 25.13 5.99
CA ALA A 467 15.94 24.08 5.48
C ALA A 467 17.06 23.71 6.48
N SER A 468 17.55 24.66 7.30
CA SER A 468 18.48 24.36 8.40
C SER A 468 17.83 23.53 9.51
N THR A 469 16.57 23.81 9.88
CA THR A 469 15.84 23.00 10.86
C THR A 469 15.67 21.57 10.38
N ILE A 470 15.38 21.39 9.09
CA ILE A 470 15.33 20.07 8.44
C ILE A 470 16.71 19.40 8.48
N LEU A 471 17.80 20.13 8.16
CA LEU A 471 19.17 19.60 8.23
C LEU A 471 19.55 19.12 9.64
N ASP A 472 19.21 19.87 10.68
CA ASP A 472 19.53 19.51 12.06
C ASP A 472 18.78 18.23 12.51
N ALA A 473 17.50 18.13 12.15
CA ALA A 473 16.72 16.90 12.34
C ALA A 473 17.33 15.72 11.55
N PHE A 474 17.76 15.96 10.32
CA PHE A 474 18.33 14.93 9.46
C PHE A 474 19.66 14.39 9.99
N LYS A 475 20.56 15.28 10.45
CA LYS A 475 21.80 14.90 11.14
C LYS A 475 21.54 14.08 12.39
N LYS A 476 20.50 14.44 13.16
CA LYS A 476 20.10 13.68 14.36
C LYS A 476 19.50 12.31 14.02
N ALA A 477 18.84 12.16 12.87
CA ALA A 477 18.38 10.86 12.37
C ALA A 477 19.56 9.97 11.93
N GLY A 478 20.58 10.55 11.28
CA GLY A 478 21.78 9.84 10.83
C GLY A 478 22.83 9.56 11.90
N LYS A 479 22.58 9.94 13.16
CA LYS A 479 23.50 9.68 14.26
C LYS A 479 23.40 8.22 14.73
N SER A 480 24.51 7.50 14.68
CA SER A 480 24.58 6.11 15.15
C SER A 480 24.46 6.04 16.67
N ARG A 481 23.76 5.01 17.18
CA ARG A 481 23.76 4.64 18.61
C ARG A 481 24.92 3.74 19.00
N ASP A 482 25.54 3.05 18.04
CA ASP A 482 26.74 2.25 18.26
C ASP A 482 27.97 3.08 17.92
N ALA A 483 28.83 3.31 18.90
CA ALA A 483 30.08 4.06 18.74
C ALA A 483 31.04 3.44 17.71
N LYS A 484 30.84 2.18 17.32
CA LYS A 484 31.63 1.48 16.28
C LYS A 484 31.15 1.76 14.86
N ILE A 485 29.94 2.29 14.68
CA ILE A 485 29.37 2.62 13.38
C ILE A 485 29.48 4.15 13.21
N PRO A 486 30.24 4.65 12.21
CA PRO A 486 30.32 6.09 11.93
C PRO A 486 28.95 6.66 11.58
N ASP A 487 28.66 7.91 11.95
CA ASP A 487 27.41 8.58 11.58
C ASP A 487 27.21 8.63 10.04
N ALA A 488 25.95 8.65 9.60
CA ALA A 488 25.61 8.82 8.20
C ALA A 488 25.98 10.24 7.71
N ASP A 489 26.48 10.33 6.48
CA ASP A 489 26.74 11.61 5.81
C ASP A 489 25.42 12.11 5.22
N VAL A 490 24.98 13.30 5.65
CA VAL A 490 23.72 13.91 5.21
C VAL A 490 23.91 15.36 4.80
N ALA A 491 23.18 15.78 3.78
CA ALA A 491 23.12 17.16 3.33
C ALA A 491 21.72 17.57 2.90
N VAL A 492 21.45 18.88 3.01
CA VAL A 492 20.21 19.51 2.57
C VAL A 492 20.56 20.65 1.62
N TYR A 493 19.87 20.68 0.50
CA TYR A 493 20.02 21.72 -0.51
C TYR A 493 18.70 22.39 -0.78
N ARG A 494 18.77 23.66 -1.13
CA ARG A 494 17.69 24.39 -1.76
C ARG A 494 17.94 24.44 -3.26
N VAL A 495 16.96 24.06 -4.06
CA VAL A 495 17.14 23.80 -5.49
C VAL A 495 16.10 24.57 -6.29
N ASP A 496 16.56 25.25 -7.34
CA ASP A 496 15.71 25.88 -8.34
C ASP A 496 15.58 24.94 -9.54
N ILE A 497 14.40 24.33 -9.67
CA ILE A 497 14.08 23.42 -10.77
C ILE A 497 13.47 24.13 -11.98
N ASN A 498 13.04 25.39 -11.82
CA ASN A 498 12.30 26.17 -12.81
C ASN A 498 13.02 27.48 -13.16
N SER A 499 14.33 27.38 -13.35
CA SER A 499 15.18 28.50 -13.76
C SER A 499 14.81 29.00 -15.16
N SER A 500 13.79 29.87 -15.21
CA SER A 500 13.32 30.57 -16.41
C SER A 500 14.17 31.82 -16.70
N SER A 501 13.94 32.45 -17.85
CA SER A 501 14.66 33.62 -18.37
C SER A 501 14.71 34.87 -17.48
N SER A 502 13.97 34.90 -16.37
CA SER A 502 13.78 36.11 -15.54
C SER A 502 14.99 36.47 -14.67
N GLY A 503 15.99 35.60 -14.54
CA GLY A 503 17.20 35.86 -13.75
C GLY A 503 16.99 35.89 -12.23
N VAL A 504 15.79 35.53 -11.76
CA VAL A 504 15.46 35.41 -10.34
C VAL A 504 15.61 33.95 -9.94
N LEU A 505 16.50 33.67 -8.98
CA LEU A 505 16.60 32.34 -8.34
C LEU A 505 15.35 32.09 -7.52
N ASP A 506 14.62 31.02 -7.83
CA ASP A 506 13.52 30.54 -7.00
C ASP A 506 13.80 29.15 -6.44
N TYR A 507 14.25 29.12 -5.20
CA TYR A 507 14.64 27.92 -4.50
C TYR A 507 13.42 27.20 -3.90
N ASP A 508 12.54 26.73 -4.78
CA ASP A 508 11.24 26.13 -4.46
C ASP A 508 11.34 24.74 -3.82
N ILE A 509 12.44 24.03 -4.05
CA ILE A 509 12.63 22.66 -3.57
C ILE A 509 13.67 22.60 -2.47
N VAL A 510 13.36 21.83 -1.42
CA VAL A 510 14.31 21.33 -0.43
C VAL A 510 14.66 19.88 -0.78
N LEU A 511 15.90 19.66 -1.22
CA LEU A 511 16.47 18.35 -1.54
C LEU A 511 17.24 17.81 -0.33
N LEU A 512 16.80 16.69 0.22
CA LEU A 512 17.51 15.94 1.24
C LEU A 512 18.32 14.84 0.56
N SER A 513 19.59 14.70 0.95
CA SER A 513 20.45 13.64 0.43
C SER A 513 21.33 13.00 1.51
N SER A 514 21.54 11.69 1.41
CA SER A 514 22.25 10.88 2.38
C SER A 514 23.03 9.76 1.69
N ASN A 515 24.11 9.29 2.31
CA ASN A 515 24.81 8.06 1.90
C ASN A 515 24.10 6.78 2.39
N GLU A 516 22.99 6.92 3.10
CA GLU A 516 22.20 5.86 3.73
C GLU A 516 20.69 6.04 3.50
N ARG A 517 19.95 4.93 3.48
CA ARG A 517 18.49 4.90 3.28
C ARG A 517 17.77 5.71 4.35
N PHE A 518 16.88 6.58 3.91
CA PHE A 518 15.99 7.31 4.80
C PHE A 518 14.59 7.41 4.20
N SER A 519 13.62 7.73 5.05
CA SER A 519 12.32 8.22 4.60
C SER A 519 11.96 9.52 5.27
N ILE A 520 11.09 10.27 4.61
CA ILE A 520 10.45 11.46 5.18
C ILE A 520 8.95 11.29 5.17
N GLN A 521 8.27 11.90 6.12
CA GLN A 521 6.83 11.84 6.25
C GLN A 521 6.35 13.20 6.72
N ASP A 522 5.16 13.62 6.31
CA ASP A 522 4.53 14.74 7.00
C ASP A 522 4.32 14.38 8.46
N GLY A 523 4.41 15.36 9.35
CA GLY A 523 4.20 15.18 10.78
C GLY A 523 2.91 15.81 11.28
N ASN A 524 2.11 16.40 10.40
CA ASN A 524 0.85 17.04 10.75
C ASN A 524 -0.33 16.07 10.60
N PHE A 525 -1.12 16.01 11.66
CA PHE A 525 -2.34 15.23 11.80
C PHE A 525 -3.51 16.20 11.76
N VAL A 526 -4.60 15.80 11.13
CA VAL A 526 -5.76 16.66 10.86
C VAL A 526 -7.02 15.83 10.99
N ARG A 527 -8.11 16.38 11.53
CA ARG A 527 -9.44 15.76 11.47
C ARG A 527 -10.53 16.79 11.20
N LYS A 528 -11.47 16.52 10.29
CA LYS A 528 -12.60 17.40 9.98
C LYS A 528 -13.87 16.93 10.69
N PHE A 529 -14.62 17.88 11.20
CA PHE A 529 -15.91 17.68 11.85
C PHE A 529 -16.92 18.71 11.36
N LYS A 530 -18.20 18.38 11.49
CA LYS A 530 -19.30 19.32 11.43
C LYS A 530 -19.95 19.43 12.80
N LEU A 531 -20.06 20.65 13.32
CA LEU A 531 -20.79 20.95 14.55
C LEU A 531 -22.29 20.87 14.26
N VAL A 532 -23.01 20.09 15.07
CA VAL A 532 -24.47 20.03 15.09
C VAL A 532 -25.00 20.94 16.20
N GLU A 533 -24.50 20.75 17.42
CA GLU A 533 -24.90 21.52 18.60
C GLU A 533 -23.74 21.63 19.60
N ASN A 534 -23.76 22.65 20.45
CA ASN A 534 -22.82 22.76 21.56
C ASN A 534 -23.16 21.78 22.71
N GLY A 535 -22.16 21.48 23.53
CA GLY A 535 -22.26 20.53 24.63
C GLY A 535 -20.90 20.25 25.27
N ASN A 536 -20.86 19.25 26.15
CA ASN A 536 -19.65 18.69 26.72
C ASN A 536 -19.02 17.65 25.79
N ALA A 537 -17.72 17.82 25.52
CA ALA A 537 -16.90 16.86 24.80
C ALA A 537 -15.49 16.80 25.40
N VAL A 538 -14.70 15.80 25.02
CA VAL A 538 -13.29 15.68 25.38
C VAL A 538 -12.46 15.79 24.11
N VAL A 539 -11.58 16.78 24.08
CA VAL A 539 -10.53 16.88 23.06
C VAL A 539 -9.44 15.88 23.40
N ILE A 540 -9.16 14.96 22.49
CA ILE A 540 -8.05 14.02 22.55
C ILE A 540 -6.87 14.59 21.75
N GLY A 541 -5.73 14.66 22.42
CA GLY A 541 -4.44 15.03 21.85
C GLY A 541 -3.31 14.44 22.69
N SER A 542 -2.19 15.16 22.85
CA SER A 542 -1.10 14.73 23.75
C SER A 542 -1.58 14.55 25.19
N LYS A 543 -2.60 15.33 25.57
CA LYS A 543 -3.39 15.19 26.79
C LYS A 543 -4.85 15.39 26.44
N SER A 544 -5.73 14.77 27.22
CA SER A 544 -7.17 14.94 27.08
C SER A 544 -7.68 16.11 27.90
N ARG A 545 -8.58 16.93 27.35
CA ARG A 545 -9.24 18.05 28.06
C ARG A 545 -10.72 18.10 27.74
N LYS A 546 -11.55 18.22 28.79
CA LYS A 546 -12.99 18.50 28.62
C LYS A 546 -13.20 19.92 28.09
N ILE A 547 -14.10 20.05 27.14
CA ILE A 547 -14.56 21.31 26.54
C ILE A 547 -16.08 21.38 26.62
N THR A 548 -16.62 22.60 26.72
CA THR A 548 -18.07 22.86 26.67
C THR A 548 -18.50 23.62 25.41
N SER A 549 -17.54 23.93 24.53
CA SER A 549 -17.70 24.63 23.26
C SER A 549 -16.43 24.45 22.43
N ILE A 550 -16.56 24.33 21.10
CA ILE A 550 -15.45 24.17 20.16
C ILE A 550 -14.39 25.29 20.25
N ASN A 551 -14.80 26.51 20.62
CA ASN A 551 -13.88 27.65 20.77
C ASN A 551 -12.86 27.44 21.92
N GLN A 552 -13.15 26.54 22.87
CA GLN A 552 -12.23 26.22 23.96
C GLN A 552 -11.06 25.31 23.53
N ILE A 553 -11.15 24.65 22.38
CA ILE A 553 -10.06 23.78 21.86
C ILE A 553 -8.76 24.58 21.78
N ASN A 554 -8.80 25.76 21.15
CA ASN A 554 -7.63 26.64 21.03
C ASN A 554 -7.14 27.19 22.37
N LYS A 555 -8.01 27.32 23.38
CA LYS A 555 -7.63 27.72 24.74
C LYS A 555 -6.76 26.66 25.43
N PHE A 556 -7.02 25.38 25.14
CA PHE A 556 -6.27 24.25 25.71
C PHE A 556 -5.14 23.75 24.81
N LYS A 557 -4.88 24.41 23.69
CA LYS A 557 -3.83 24.06 22.72
C LYS A 557 -2.47 23.74 23.34
N ASN A 558 -2.02 24.51 24.34
CA ASN A 558 -0.71 24.28 24.97
C ASN A 558 -0.65 22.99 25.82
N ASP A 559 -1.81 22.46 26.22
CA ASP A 559 -1.93 21.22 26.97
C ASP A 559 -2.20 20.02 26.05
N THR A 560 -3.11 20.19 25.09
CA THR A 560 -3.58 19.11 24.20
C THR A 560 -2.70 18.96 22.95
N ASP A 561 -1.95 20.01 22.59
CA ASP A 561 -1.27 20.16 21.29
C ASP A 561 -2.24 20.09 20.09
N VAL A 562 -3.52 20.40 20.30
CA VAL A 562 -4.57 20.40 19.29
C VAL A 562 -5.02 21.83 18.99
N LYS A 563 -5.09 22.20 17.72
CA LYS A 563 -5.63 23.48 17.26
C LYS A 563 -6.92 23.27 16.52
N TYR A 564 -7.88 24.14 16.81
CA TYR A 564 -9.14 24.29 16.11
C TYR A 564 -9.03 25.35 14.99
N ILE A 565 -9.61 25.03 13.84
CA ILE A 565 -9.68 25.87 12.65
C ILE A 565 -11.13 25.88 12.16
N ASP A 566 -11.73 27.05 12.11
CA ASP A 566 -13.08 27.25 11.57
C ASP A 566 -13.07 27.20 10.04
N LEU A 567 -13.96 26.39 9.45
CA LEU A 567 -14.14 26.28 8.00
C LEU A 567 -15.40 26.99 7.48
N LEU A 568 -16.20 27.61 8.36
CA LEU A 568 -17.53 28.18 8.09
C LEU A 568 -18.62 27.10 7.89
N ASN A 569 -19.90 27.50 7.91
CA ASN A 569 -21.07 26.61 7.77
C ASN A 569 -21.11 25.45 8.79
N ASP A 570 -20.74 25.76 10.03
CA ASP A 570 -20.64 24.81 11.14
C ASP A 570 -19.59 23.70 10.94
N GLU A 571 -18.80 23.74 9.85
CA GLU A 571 -17.67 22.85 9.65
C GLU A 571 -16.40 23.39 10.32
N PHE A 572 -15.59 22.50 10.86
CA PHE A 572 -14.31 22.87 11.45
C PHE A 572 -13.31 21.72 11.38
N MET A 573 -12.05 22.03 11.65
CA MET A 573 -10.97 21.07 11.69
C MET A 573 -10.20 21.17 12.99
N ILE A 574 -9.70 20.04 13.46
CA ILE A 574 -8.65 19.99 14.47
C ILE A 574 -7.35 19.50 13.85
N THR A 575 -6.22 20.00 14.34
CA THR A 575 -4.90 19.60 13.84
C THR A 575 -3.85 19.55 14.95
N SER A 576 -2.85 18.69 14.79
CA SER A 576 -1.69 18.58 15.67
C SER A 576 -0.46 18.10 14.91
N ASN A 577 0.72 18.57 15.29
CA ASN A 577 1.99 18.10 14.77
C ASN A 577 2.74 17.17 15.74
N LYS A 578 2.13 16.84 16.89
CA LYS A 578 2.74 16.01 17.93
C LYS A 578 2.06 14.65 18.07
N THR A 579 0.74 14.62 17.99
CA THR A 579 -0.08 13.45 18.33
C THR A 579 -0.97 13.03 17.17
N SER A 580 -1.14 11.73 16.99
CA SER A 580 -1.80 11.09 15.83
C SER A 580 -3.14 10.43 16.16
N ASN A 581 -3.71 10.79 17.30
CA ASN A 581 -4.96 10.24 17.82
C ASN A 581 -5.89 11.42 18.11
N LEU A 582 -6.10 12.24 17.08
CA LEU A 582 -6.91 13.43 17.16
C LEU A 582 -8.37 13.03 17.14
N ASP A 583 -9.04 13.35 18.24
CA ASP A 583 -10.44 13.01 18.37
C ASP A 583 -11.19 14.03 19.21
N LEU A 584 -12.49 14.10 18.97
CA LEU A 584 -13.47 14.73 19.82
C LEU A 584 -14.44 13.66 20.29
N LEU A 585 -14.27 13.22 21.53
CA LEU A 585 -15.16 12.25 22.13
C LEU A 585 -16.32 12.97 22.79
N GLU A 586 -17.55 12.62 22.43
CA GLU A 586 -18.75 13.23 22.98
C GLU A 586 -19.00 12.78 24.45
N ASP A 587 -19.39 13.74 25.29
CA ASP A 587 -19.78 13.55 26.70
C ASP A 587 -21.15 14.21 26.97
N SER A 588 -21.85 14.60 25.91
CA SER A 588 -23.20 15.13 25.97
C SER A 588 -24.18 14.02 25.68
N GLY A 589 -25.35 14.00 26.32
CA GLY A 589 -26.39 13.01 26.05
C GLY A 589 -27.05 13.13 24.67
N HIS A 590 -26.42 13.82 23.73
CA HIS A 590 -26.88 14.16 22.38
C HIS A 590 -25.67 14.32 21.46
N THR A 591 -25.89 14.14 20.15
CA THR A 591 -24.84 14.25 19.12
C THR A 591 -24.40 15.70 18.96
N MET A 592 -23.10 15.95 19.13
CA MET A 592 -22.49 17.27 18.97
C MET A 592 -21.79 17.43 17.63
N PHE A 593 -21.19 16.37 17.11
CA PHE A 593 -20.32 16.37 15.95
C PHE A 593 -20.73 15.27 14.98
N LEU A 594 -20.67 15.58 13.69
CA LEU A 594 -20.68 14.59 12.62
C LEU A 594 -19.28 14.53 12.02
N ASP A 595 -18.76 13.31 11.85
CA ASP A 595 -17.53 13.08 11.12
C ASP A 595 -17.74 13.40 9.63
N GLU A 596 -16.89 14.27 9.06
CA GLU A 596 -16.97 14.67 7.66
C GLU A 596 -15.71 14.18 6.93
N PRO A 597 -15.73 12.97 6.33
CA PRO A 597 -14.51 12.30 5.86
C PRO A 597 -13.88 12.95 4.62
N THR A 598 -14.51 13.99 4.04
CA THR A 598 -14.07 14.59 2.78
C THR A 598 -13.93 16.10 2.87
N ILE A 599 -12.71 16.60 2.66
CA ILE A 599 -12.44 18.02 2.44
C ILE A 599 -12.52 18.32 0.95
N THR A 600 -13.60 18.98 0.52
CA THR A 600 -13.91 19.22 -0.90
C THR A 600 -13.62 20.65 -1.37
N ASP A 601 -13.60 21.63 -0.47
CA ASP A 601 -13.39 23.03 -0.84
C ASP A 601 -11.91 23.44 -0.87
N ALA A 602 -11.56 24.33 -1.80
CA ALA A 602 -10.17 24.72 -2.06
C ALA A 602 -9.51 25.50 -0.90
N LYS A 603 -10.29 26.13 -0.01
CA LYS A 603 -9.77 26.96 1.08
C LYS A 603 -9.38 26.06 2.26
N SER A 604 -10.24 25.13 2.66
CA SER A 604 -9.91 24.04 3.58
C SER A 604 -8.78 23.18 3.02
N LYS A 605 -8.76 22.98 1.69
CA LYS A 605 -7.66 22.31 0.98
C LYS A 605 -6.32 23.09 0.96
N ALA A 606 -6.32 24.37 1.32
CA ALA A 606 -5.08 25.12 1.47
C ALA A 606 -4.57 25.04 2.92
N ILE A 607 -5.50 24.93 3.88
CA ILE A 607 -5.24 25.07 5.33
C ILE A 607 -4.77 23.76 5.96
N SER A 608 -5.11 22.60 5.41
CA SER A 608 -4.67 21.31 5.93
C SER A 608 -3.56 20.62 5.12
N ASN A 609 -2.92 21.34 4.21
CA ASN A 609 -1.64 20.89 3.68
C ASN A 609 -0.61 20.92 4.82
N GLY A 610 0.00 19.78 5.13
CA GLY A 610 1.13 19.73 6.05
C GLY A 610 2.42 20.26 5.42
N ALA A 611 3.57 20.00 6.05
CA ALA A 611 4.88 20.53 5.64
C ALA A 611 5.25 20.25 4.18
N ILE A 612 4.85 19.08 3.69
CA ILE A 612 5.26 18.56 2.39
C ILE A 612 4.11 18.73 1.41
N GLY A 613 4.28 19.63 0.43
CA GLY A 613 3.27 19.87 -0.60
C GLY A 613 3.43 18.91 -1.78
N LYS A 614 4.66 18.78 -2.28
CA LYS A 614 5.01 17.85 -3.36
C LYS A 614 6.37 17.22 -3.10
N THR A 615 6.59 16.06 -3.69
CA THR A 615 7.86 15.36 -3.60
C THR A 615 8.40 14.98 -4.96
N TYR A 616 9.72 14.89 -5.04
CA TYR A 616 10.48 14.68 -6.26
C TYR A 616 11.48 13.56 -5.99
N THR A 617 11.32 12.47 -6.71
CA THR A 617 12.28 11.37 -6.73
C THR A 617 13.44 11.70 -7.66
N HIS A 618 14.47 10.85 -7.66
CA HIS A 618 15.57 10.95 -8.61
C HIS A 618 15.11 10.92 -10.08
N LYS A 619 13.99 10.22 -10.39
CA LYS A 619 13.42 10.16 -11.74
C LYS A 619 12.85 11.52 -12.12
N ASP A 620 12.18 12.18 -11.18
CA ASP A 620 11.57 13.50 -11.40
C ASP A 620 12.63 14.59 -11.59
N LEU A 621 13.79 14.45 -10.96
CA LEU A 621 14.95 15.33 -11.19
C LEU A 621 15.64 15.11 -12.54
N LEU A 622 15.28 14.07 -13.29
CA LEU A 622 15.91 13.69 -14.58
C LEU A 622 14.94 13.60 -15.76
N SER A 623 13.65 13.78 -15.49
CA SER A 623 12.58 13.81 -16.48
C SER A 623 12.32 15.17 -17.15
N PRO A 624 12.75 16.34 -16.62
CA PRO A 624 12.49 17.63 -17.25
C PRO A 624 13.08 17.72 -18.66
N ASN A 625 12.33 18.35 -19.57
CA ASN A 625 12.81 18.65 -20.91
C ASN A 625 13.57 19.98 -20.89
N VAL A 626 14.78 19.98 -21.42
CA VAL A 626 15.54 21.21 -21.68
C VAL A 626 14.94 21.85 -22.93
N GLY A 627 14.14 22.90 -22.74
CA GLY A 627 13.39 23.58 -23.78
C GLY A 627 14.07 24.87 -24.27
N TYR A 628 13.74 25.26 -25.50
CA TYR A 628 14.20 26.52 -26.12
C TYR A 628 13.00 27.43 -26.35
N ASN A 629 12.95 28.58 -25.68
CA ASN A 629 12.04 29.67 -26.03
C ASN A 629 12.87 30.90 -26.38
N ASN A 630 12.77 31.39 -27.62
CA ASN A 630 13.36 32.65 -28.09
C ASN A 630 14.86 32.85 -27.76
N GLY A 631 15.69 31.80 -27.91
CA GLY A 631 17.13 31.89 -27.63
C GLY A 631 17.51 31.82 -26.15
N ILE A 632 16.55 31.58 -25.26
CA ILE A 632 16.76 31.38 -23.84
C ILE A 632 16.60 29.88 -23.52
N VAL A 633 17.68 29.27 -23.05
CA VAL A 633 17.66 27.91 -22.47
C VAL A 633 16.89 27.97 -21.15
N SER A 634 15.77 27.26 -21.08
CA SER A 634 14.94 27.11 -19.87
C SER A 634 14.72 25.64 -19.57
N ASN A 635 14.80 25.24 -18.30
CA ASN A 635 14.27 23.95 -17.87
C ASN A 635 12.75 24.08 -17.86
N ILE A 636 12.04 23.36 -18.75
CA ILE A 636 10.56 23.36 -18.73
C ILE A 636 10.13 22.01 -18.18
N ILE A 637 9.65 22.02 -16.93
CA ILE A 637 8.92 20.88 -16.40
C ILE A 637 7.58 20.82 -17.12
N TYR A 638 7.30 19.67 -17.73
CA TYR A 638 6.04 19.37 -18.39
C TYR A 638 4.88 19.50 -17.39
N ASN A 639 3.83 20.24 -17.77
CA ASN A 639 2.63 20.43 -16.95
C ASN A 639 1.94 19.07 -16.71
N PRO A 640 1.47 18.76 -15.49
CA PRO A 640 1.09 17.41 -15.05
C PRO A 640 -0.31 17.01 -15.53
N GLY A 641 -0.47 16.80 -16.85
CA GLY A 641 -1.74 16.38 -17.47
C GLY A 641 -1.74 14.99 -18.11
N SER A 642 -0.65 14.21 -18.02
CA SER A 642 -0.56 12.89 -18.65
C SER A 642 -0.56 11.78 -17.60
N THR A 643 -1.62 10.98 -17.59
CA THR A 643 -2.03 10.03 -16.55
C THR A 643 -1.38 8.64 -16.64
N THR A 644 -0.17 8.48 -17.18
CA THR A 644 0.32 7.12 -17.46
C THR A 644 1.73 6.73 -17.00
N ASP A 645 2.57 7.60 -16.44
CA ASP A 645 3.87 7.11 -15.94
C ASP A 645 4.43 7.88 -14.73
N GLY A 646 4.29 7.29 -13.54
CA GLY A 646 5.23 7.47 -12.43
C GLY A 646 5.18 8.78 -11.62
N PHE A 647 4.07 9.53 -11.64
CA PHE A 647 3.83 10.53 -10.59
C PHE A 647 3.54 9.80 -9.27
N LEU A 648 4.43 9.90 -8.28
CA LEU A 648 4.10 9.60 -6.90
C LEU A 648 3.41 10.83 -6.32
N SER A 649 2.08 10.74 -6.28
CA SER A 649 1.14 11.51 -5.46
C SER A 649 1.47 13.00 -5.29
N ASP A 650 0.63 13.89 -5.83
CA ASP A 650 0.19 14.99 -4.96
C ASP A 650 -0.13 14.32 -3.63
N MET A 651 0.59 14.65 -2.55
CA MET A 651 0.08 14.34 -1.23
C MET A 651 -1.22 15.11 -1.17
N SER A 652 -2.31 14.49 -1.60
CA SER A 652 -3.61 14.85 -1.09
C SER A 652 -3.51 14.49 0.38
N SER A 653 -2.97 15.42 1.18
CA SER A 653 -2.97 15.44 2.63
C SER A 653 -4.41 15.62 3.10
N TYR A 654 -5.26 14.65 2.75
CA TYR A 654 -6.69 14.81 2.87
C TYR A 654 -7.32 13.49 3.21
N THR A 655 -6.87 12.93 4.31
CA THR A 655 -7.63 11.99 5.11
C THR A 655 -7.25 12.15 6.57
N ASP A 656 -8.28 12.08 7.39
CA ASP A 656 -8.26 12.48 8.77
C ASP A 656 -7.56 11.44 9.66
N ASP A 657 -6.85 11.95 10.66
CA ASP A 657 -6.21 11.28 11.80
C ASP A 657 -4.76 10.74 11.62
N LEU A 658 -4.14 10.81 10.45
CA LEU A 658 -2.75 10.34 10.25
C LEU A 658 -1.89 11.24 9.35
N ALA A 659 -0.59 11.25 9.66
CA ALA A 659 0.45 11.85 8.87
C ALA A 659 0.52 11.15 7.50
N GLY A 660 0.61 11.89 6.39
CA GLY A 660 0.68 11.30 5.03
C GLY A 660 1.77 10.21 4.93
N PRO A 661 1.70 9.25 4.01
CA PRO A 661 2.57 8.06 4.05
C PRO A 661 4.06 8.40 3.96
N PRO A 662 4.95 7.62 4.62
CA PRO A 662 6.38 7.87 4.61
C PRO A 662 6.96 7.61 3.22
N MET A 663 7.69 8.58 2.68
CA MET A 663 8.34 8.51 1.38
C MET A 663 9.75 7.98 1.52
N LEU A 664 10.00 6.80 0.94
CA LEU A 664 11.31 6.17 0.97
C LEU A 664 12.24 6.77 -0.09
N ALA A 665 13.46 7.08 0.32
CA ALA A 665 14.55 7.37 -0.60
C ALA A 665 15.00 6.01 -1.15
N LEU A 666 14.44 5.62 -2.29
CA LEU A 666 14.69 4.30 -2.87
C LEU A 666 16.08 4.24 -3.52
N ASP A 667 16.77 3.13 -3.31
CA ASP A 667 17.96 2.73 -4.07
C ASP A 667 17.64 2.34 -5.51
N PHE A 668 16.46 1.73 -5.71
CA PHE A 668 16.06 1.04 -6.94
C PHE A 668 14.66 1.49 -7.38
N PRO A 669 14.42 1.63 -8.68
CA PRO A 669 13.05 1.69 -9.18
C PRO A 669 12.36 0.34 -8.96
N GLU A 670 11.11 0.35 -8.48
CA GLU A 670 10.29 -0.87 -8.29
C GLU A 670 9.93 -1.60 -9.61
N ASN A 671 10.44 -1.11 -10.74
CA ASN A 671 10.25 -1.63 -12.10
C ASN A 671 11.61 -1.79 -12.81
N GLY A 672 12.55 -2.53 -12.22
CA GLY A 672 13.84 -2.83 -12.84
C GLY A 672 13.71 -3.79 -14.04
N PRO A 673 14.65 -3.81 -15.00
CA PRO A 673 14.68 -4.74 -16.14
C PRO A 673 14.82 -6.21 -15.75
N LEU A 674 15.07 -6.48 -14.48
CA LEU A 674 15.00 -7.82 -13.92
C LEU A 674 13.57 -8.37 -13.84
N ASN A 675 12.55 -7.52 -13.90
CA ASN A 675 11.16 -7.98 -13.96
C ASN A 675 10.88 -8.75 -15.26
N ASP A 676 11.54 -8.37 -16.37
CA ASP A 676 11.37 -9.05 -17.67
C ASP A 676 12.02 -10.44 -17.68
N LEU A 677 13.19 -10.63 -17.02
CA LEU A 677 13.85 -11.93 -16.89
C LEU A 677 13.29 -12.79 -15.76
N ALA A 678 12.78 -12.17 -14.69
CA ALA A 678 12.14 -12.86 -13.57
C ALA A 678 10.86 -13.60 -14.01
N VAL A 679 10.13 -13.08 -15.00
CA VAL A 679 8.99 -13.77 -15.63
C VAL A 679 9.40 -15.13 -16.20
N PHE A 680 10.65 -15.28 -16.64
CA PHE A 680 11.22 -16.53 -17.15
C PHE A 680 11.96 -17.35 -16.08
N GLY A 681 11.82 -17.00 -14.80
CA GLY A 681 12.49 -17.69 -13.71
C GLY A 681 14.02 -17.53 -13.77
N LYS A 682 14.52 -16.40 -14.26
CA LYS A 682 15.96 -16.09 -14.37
C LYS A 682 16.32 -14.87 -13.53
N THR A 683 17.56 -14.86 -13.01
CA THR A 683 18.14 -13.68 -12.33
C THR A 683 19.54 -13.41 -12.85
N ILE A 684 19.91 -12.13 -12.91
CA ILE A 684 21.26 -11.71 -13.28
C ILE A 684 22.13 -11.71 -12.02
N THR A 685 23.26 -12.41 -12.07
CA THR A 685 24.22 -12.49 -10.97
C THR A 685 25.38 -11.53 -11.16
N GLN A 686 25.82 -11.30 -12.39
CA GLN A 686 26.94 -10.41 -12.70
C GLN A 686 26.70 -9.71 -14.02
N ILE A 687 27.19 -8.49 -14.14
CA ILE A 687 27.20 -7.75 -15.40
C ILE A 687 28.62 -7.33 -15.71
N LEU A 688 29.04 -7.61 -16.93
CA LEU A 688 30.31 -7.22 -17.49
C LEU A 688 30.03 -6.30 -18.68
N SER A 689 30.55 -5.08 -18.61
CA SER A 689 30.49 -4.13 -19.70
C SER A 689 31.90 -3.68 -20.08
N ALA A 690 32.15 -3.52 -21.37
CA ALA A 690 33.41 -2.98 -21.84
C ALA A 690 33.28 -1.46 -21.98
N GLN A 691 34.21 -0.73 -21.38
CA GLN A 691 34.48 0.66 -21.71
C GLN A 691 35.34 0.75 -22.97
N THR A 692 35.16 1.83 -23.75
CA THR A 692 35.70 2.01 -25.11
C THR A 692 37.21 1.77 -25.18
N VAL A 693 37.70 1.05 -26.20
CA VAL A 693 39.15 0.81 -26.37
C VAL A 693 39.82 2.02 -27.03
N ARG A 694 40.80 2.64 -26.37
CA ARG A 694 41.62 3.72 -26.96
C ARG A 694 42.83 3.16 -27.71
N TYR A 695 43.06 3.66 -28.92
CA TYR A 695 44.36 3.57 -29.62
C TYR A 695 45.01 4.95 -29.63
N ASN A 696 45.66 5.34 -28.53
CA ASN A 696 46.39 6.62 -28.48
C ASN A 696 47.91 6.46 -28.40
N LEU A 697 48.44 5.24 -28.33
CA LEU A 697 49.87 4.99 -28.40
C LEU A 697 50.13 3.80 -29.33
N PRO A 698 51.16 3.84 -30.19
CA PRO A 698 51.58 2.64 -30.91
C PRO A 698 51.90 1.59 -29.84
N ASN A 699 51.16 0.48 -29.85
CA ASN A 699 51.45 -0.75 -29.08
C ASN A 699 50.90 -0.85 -27.65
N THR A 700 50.01 0.03 -27.18
CA THR A 700 49.26 -0.22 -25.92
C THR A 700 47.75 -0.06 -26.13
N SER A 701 47.05 -1.19 -26.17
CA SER A 701 45.58 -1.27 -26.14
C SER A 701 45.16 -1.91 -24.83
N SER A 702 44.51 -1.17 -23.94
CA SER A 702 43.87 -1.71 -22.74
C SER A 702 42.35 -1.65 -22.89
N ILE A 703 41.69 -2.81 -22.89
CA ILE A 703 40.23 -2.89 -22.74
C ILE A 703 39.94 -2.70 -21.25
N LEU A 704 39.17 -1.67 -20.92
CA LEU A 704 38.69 -1.47 -19.55
C LEU A 704 37.39 -2.24 -19.40
N TRP A 705 37.45 -3.34 -18.66
CA TRP A 705 36.27 -4.14 -18.33
C TRP A 705 35.73 -3.70 -16.97
N GLN A 706 34.43 -3.42 -16.92
CA GLN A 706 33.72 -3.10 -15.69
C GLN A 706 32.85 -4.29 -15.32
N ILE A 707 33.07 -4.83 -14.13
CA ILE A 707 32.26 -5.91 -13.56
C ILE A 707 31.45 -5.37 -12.39
N THR A 708 30.15 -5.62 -12.41
CA THR A 708 29.24 -5.39 -11.29
C THR A 708 28.72 -6.74 -10.83
N ASP A 709 28.96 -7.08 -9.56
CA ASP A 709 28.55 -8.35 -8.98
C ASP A 709 27.23 -8.17 -8.22
N LEU A 710 26.13 -8.50 -8.90
CA LEU A 710 24.78 -8.37 -8.37
C LEU A 710 24.46 -9.37 -7.23
N THR A 711 25.34 -10.34 -6.97
CA THR A 711 25.16 -11.30 -5.86
C THR A 711 25.62 -10.78 -4.51
N LYS A 712 26.45 -9.72 -4.48
CA LYS A 712 26.86 -9.08 -3.22
C LYS A 712 25.75 -8.18 -2.70
N ASN A 713 25.71 -7.94 -1.39
CA ASN A 713 24.78 -6.98 -0.82
C ASN A 713 25.07 -5.60 -1.43
N PRO A 714 24.07 -4.87 -1.96
CA PRO A 714 24.27 -3.53 -2.51
C PRO A 714 24.99 -2.55 -1.56
N ARG A 715 24.87 -2.75 -0.23
CA ARG A 715 25.63 -1.99 0.77
C ARG A 715 27.15 -2.17 0.63
N ASP A 716 27.60 -3.35 0.22
CA ASP A 716 29.02 -3.69 0.11
C ASP A 716 29.65 -3.22 -1.20
N TRP A 717 28.83 -2.89 -2.22
CA TRP A 717 29.32 -2.37 -3.51
C TRP A 717 29.97 -0.99 -3.37
N PHE A 718 29.69 -0.37 -2.25
CA PHE A 718 30.14 0.93 -1.83
C PHE A 718 31.35 0.83 -0.89
N ASP A 719 31.78 -0.36 -0.47
CA ASP A 719 33.01 -0.48 0.32
C ASP A 719 34.20 0.03 -0.50
N THR A 720 34.98 0.92 0.09
CA THR A 720 36.25 1.41 -0.44
C THR A 720 37.25 0.32 -0.84
N LYS A 721 37.07 -0.92 -0.35
CA LYS A 721 37.88 -2.10 -0.68
C LYS A 721 37.30 -2.94 -1.84
N ASP A 722 36.04 -2.73 -2.21
CA ASP A 722 35.39 -3.41 -3.34
C ASP A 722 35.38 -2.46 -4.54
N THR A 723 35.99 -2.86 -5.66
CA THR A 723 36.16 -1.99 -6.84
C THR A 723 34.95 -2.04 -7.78
N GLN A 724 33.74 -2.21 -7.23
CA GLN A 724 32.52 -2.21 -8.04
C GLN A 724 32.19 -0.78 -8.49
N GLU A 725 31.70 -0.63 -9.73
CA GLU A 725 31.30 0.67 -10.26
C GLU A 725 29.78 0.85 -10.24
N VAL A 726 29.34 2.11 -10.11
CA VAL A 726 27.93 2.50 -10.23
C VAL A 726 27.44 2.13 -11.63
N PHE A 727 26.41 1.28 -11.71
CA PHE A 727 26.00 0.64 -12.95
C PHE A 727 24.59 1.05 -13.39
N THR A 728 24.47 1.41 -14.67
CA THR A 728 23.20 1.75 -15.32
C THR A 728 23.10 1.08 -16.69
N LEU A 729 21.95 0.45 -16.97
CA LEU A 729 21.64 -0.11 -18.28
C LEU A 729 21.16 0.97 -19.26
N LYS A 730 21.64 0.88 -20.50
CA LYS A 730 21.42 1.83 -21.60
C LYS A 730 21.16 1.08 -22.90
N LYS A 731 20.15 1.51 -23.66
CA LYS A 731 19.71 0.84 -24.90
C LYS A 731 20.73 0.82 -26.02
N GLU A 732 21.68 1.74 -25.99
CA GLU A 732 22.70 1.88 -27.02
C GLU A 732 23.96 1.04 -26.76
N LYS A 733 23.96 0.17 -25.73
CA LYS A 733 25.12 -0.63 -25.32
C LYS A 733 24.81 -2.13 -25.32
N GLY A 734 25.83 -2.94 -25.60
CA GLY A 734 25.82 -4.38 -25.35
C GLY A 734 26.40 -4.72 -23.97
N TYR A 735 25.79 -5.69 -23.28
CA TYR A 735 26.20 -6.16 -21.96
C TYR A 735 26.43 -7.65 -21.96
N TRP A 736 27.54 -8.08 -21.37
CA TRP A 736 27.69 -9.46 -20.96
C TRP A 736 27.00 -9.61 -19.61
N ILE A 737 25.98 -10.45 -19.52
CA ILE A 737 25.28 -10.74 -18.27
C ILE A 737 25.51 -12.19 -17.89
N ASN A 738 25.85 -12.45 -16.63
CA ASN A 738 25.82 -13.79 -16.07
C ASN A 738 24.42 -14.02 -15.50
N VAL A 739 23.74 -15.07 -15.98
CA VAL A 739 22.38 -15.40 -15.59
C VAL A 739 22.36 -16.75 -14.89
N LYS A 740 21.49 -16.91 -13.90
CA LYS A 740 21.17 -18.21 -13.28
C LYS A 740 19.67 -18.37 -13.16
N ASP A 741 19.24 -19.61 -12.95
CA ASP A 741 17.86 -19.87 -12.53
C ASP A 741 17.58 -19.11 -11.23
N PHE A 742 16.47 -18.36 -11.22
CA PHE A 742 15.97 -17.72 -10.04
C PHE A 742 15.42 -18.79 -9.10
N ILE A 743 16.19 -19.10 -8.08
CA ILE A 743 15.73 -19.92 -6.96
C ILE A 743 15.15 -18.94 -5.94
N SER A 744 13.84 -18.73 -5.97
CA SER A 744 13.22 -17.97 -4.89
C SER A 744 13.43 -18.75 -3.60
N THR A 745 14.23 -18.23 -2.66
CA THR A 745 14.02 -18.60 -1.27
C THR A 745 12.66 -18.05 -0.90
N SER A 746 11.66 -18.93 -0.77
CA SER A 746 10.32 -18.51 -0.38
C SER A 746 10.38 -17.83 0.98
N LEU A 747 10.36 -16.49 0.97
CA LEU A 747 10.25 -15.71 2.18
C LEU A 747 8.80 -15.84 2.65
N ASN A 748 8.64 -16.34 3.87
CA ASN A 748 7.36 -16.50 4.51
C ASN A 748 7.26 -15.53 5.68
N ILE A 749 6.08 -14.92 5.86
CA ILE A 749 5.78 -14.17 7.07
C ILE A 749 5.75 -15.15 8.25
N ASP A 750 6.54 -14.86 9.27
CA ASP A 750 6.48 -15.50 10.57
C ASP A 750 5.17 -15.07 11.24
N LYS A 751 4.08 -15.82 11.02
CA LYS A 751 2.76 -15.50 11.57
C LYS A 751 2.77 -15.45 13.10
N THR A 752 3.60 -16.26 13.75
CA THR A 752 3.73 -16.31 15.21
C THR A 752 4.54 -15.14 15.76
N GLY A 753 5.57 -14.70 15.04
CA GLY A 753 6.41 -13.58 15.41
C GLY A 753 5.88 -12.21 14.97
N SER A 754 5.00 -12.18 13.97
CA SER A 754 4.28 -10.98 13.56
C SER A 754 3.26 -10.59 14.62
N LYS A 755 3.03 -9.29 14.81
CA LYS A 755 2.03 -8.78 15.75
C LYS A 755 1.01 -7.96 14.99
N PHE A 756 -0.23 -8.14 15.36
CA PHE A 756 -1.34 -7.29 14.93
C PHE A 756 -1.95 -6.70 16.18
N SER A 757 -1.98 -5.38 16.25
CA SER A 757 -2.74 -4.68 17.29
C SER A 757 -3.92 -3.99 16.61
N THR A 758 -5.12 -4.37 17.02
CA THR A 758 -6.33 -3.66 16.66
C THR A 758 -6.53 -2.51 17.62
N SER A 759 -6.86 -1.35 17.05
CA SER A 759 -7.40 -0.21 17.77
C SER A 759 -8.52 0.34 16.92
N SER A 760 -9.63 0.64 17.56
CA SER A 760 -10.80 1.25 16.92
C SER A 760 -11.44 2.23 17.88
N ILE A 761 -12.05 3.25 17.31
CA ILE A 761 -12.86 4.25 18.01
C ILE A 761 -14.23 4.25 17.32
N ALA A 762 -15.29 4.40 18.10
CA ALA A 762 -16.65 4.46 17.59
C ALA A 762 -17.31 5.75 18.07
N HIS A 763 -18.00 6.43 17.17
CA HIS A 763 -18.86 7.57 17.45
C HIS A 763 -20.30 7.13 17.37
N PHE A 764 -21.04 7.37 18.46
CA PHE A 764 -22.45 6.97 18.55
C PHE A 764 -23.35 8.16 18.24
N ASP A 765 -24.02 8.13 17.08
CA ASP A 765 -25.05 9.13 16.77
C ASP A 765 -26.32 8.81 17.57
N ASN A 766 -26.50 9.54 18.66
CA ASN A 766 -27.66 9.39 19.54
C ASN A 766 -28.94 10.00 18.96
N ASN A 767 -28.87 10.68 17.81
CA ASN A 767 -30.05 11.13 17.08
C ASN A 767 -30.73 9.93 16.42
N ILE A 768 -32.01 9.73 16.74
CA ILE A 768 -32.79 8.62 16.19
C ILE A 768 -33.21 8.97 14.76
N THR A 769 -32.59 8.33 13.78
CA THR A 769 -32.89 8.50 12.35
C THR A 769 -33.81 7.38 11.86
N VAL A 770 -34.52 7.61 10.75
CA VAL A 770 -35.40 6.61 10.12
C VAL A 770 -34.67 5.96 8.94
N ALA A 771 -34.37 4.67 9.05
CA ALA A 771 -33.80 3.85 7.99
C ALA A 771 -34.82 2.83 7.49
N GLY A 772 -35.40 3.10 6.31
CA GLY A 772 -36.54 2.34 5.79
C GLY A 772 -37.80 2.60 6.60
N VAL A 773 -38.30 1.58 7.31
CA VAL A 773 -39.43 1.72 8.25
C VAL A 773 -38.99 1.82 9.71
N ASP A 774 -37.73 1.52 10.04
CA ASP A 774 -37.25 1.43 11.42
C ASP A 774 -36.44 2.66 11.85
N LYS A 775 -36.58 3.02 13.11
CA LYS A 775 -35.81 4.03 13.84
C LYS A 775 -34.52 3.39 14.35
N ILE A 776 -33.39 3.97 13.99
CA ILE A 776 -32.05 3.48 14.34
C ILE A 776 -31.18 4.64 14.83
N GLY A 777 -30.16 4.31 15.61
CA GLY A 777 -29.03 5.22 15.86
C GLY A 777 -27.84 4.75 15.02
N LEU A 778 -27.17 5.67 14.34
CA LEU A 778 -26.04 5.34 13.49
C LEU A 778 -24.76 5.24 14.33
N VAL A 779 -23.83 4.38 13.92
CA VAL A 779 -22.51 4.29 14.55
C VAL A 779 -21.44 4.38 13.48
N THR A 780 -20.55 5.35 13.63
CA THR A 780 -19.36 5.46 12.76
C THR A 780 -18.20 4.80 13.47
N ASN A 781 -17.56 3.82 12.82
CA ASN A 781 -16.36 3.18 13.36
C ASN A 781 -15.13 3.66 12.57
N HIS A 782 -14.04 3.91 13.29
CA HIS A 782 -12.73 4.20 12.74
C HIS A 782 -11.72 3.19 13.25
N ILE A 783 -10.81 2.76 12.37
CA ILE A 783 -9.75 1.80 12.72
C ILE A 783 -8.38 2.45 12.59
N ASN A 784 -7.51 2.14 13.55
CA ASN A 784 -6.10 2.50 13.52
C ASN A 784 -5.28 1.27 13.92
N HIS A 785 -5.32 0.27 13.05
CA HIS A 785 -4.64 -1.00 13.29
C HIS A 785 -3.15 -0.86 13.00
N LYS A 786 -2.34 -1.69 13.65
CA LYS A 786 -0.92 -1.78 13.35
C LYS A 786 -0.54 -3.22 13.07
N LEU A 787 -0.03 -3.43 11.86
CA LEU A 787 0.50 -4.69 11.38
C LEU A 787 2.03 -4.64 11.43
N SER A 788 2.61 -5.32 12.42
CA SER A 788 4.06 -5.49 12.58
C SER A 788 4.49 -6.85 12.07
N LEU A 789 4.96 -6.91 10.83
CA LEU A 789 5.39 -8.13 10.16
C LEU A 789 6.81 -8.53 10.54
N LYS A 790 6.97 -9.79 10.91
CA LYS A 790 8.27 -10.45 10.97
C LYS A 790 8.38 -11.42 9.81
N ILE A 791 9.45 -11.34 9.05
CA ILE A 791 9.65 -12.17 7.85
C ILE A 791 10.82 -13.11 8.13
N ASN A 792 10.63 -14.41 7.91
CA ASN A 792 11.67 -15.40 8.17
C ASN A 792 12.86 -15.18 7.23
N GLY A 793 14.07 -15.14 7.79
CA GLY A 793 15.30 -14.89 7.02
C GLY A 793 15.50 -13.43 6.60
N LEU A 794 14.58 -12.52 6.95
CA LEU A 794 14.67 -11.10 6.62
C LEU A 794 14.58 -10.25 7.89
N ASN A 795 15.69 -9.63 8.26
CA ASN A 795 15.75 -8.68 9.37
C ASN A 795 16.03 -7.29 8.81
N PRO A 796 15.15 -6.29 8.97
CA PRO A 796 15.37 -4.95 8.43
C PRO A 796 16.71 -4.31 8.82
N LEU A 797 17.26 -4.64 10.01
CA LEU A 797 18.56 -4.13 10.48
C LEU A 797 19.77 -4.79 9.79
N ALA A 798 19.61 -6.00 9.26
CA ALA A 798 20.69 -6.80 8.67
C ALA A 798 20.54 -6.97 7.14
N SER A 799 19.31 -6.94 6.65
CA SER A 799 18.87 -7.19 5.28
C SER A 799 18.39 -5.88 4.66
N THR A 800 19.28 -4.88 4.65
CA THR A 800 18.96 -3.50 4.27
C THR A 800 18.64 -3.33 2.80
N ALA A 801 18.86 -4.34 1.96
CA ALA A 801 18.66 -4.23 0.51
C ALA A 801 17.18 -4.38 0.09
N TYR A 802 16.34 -4.96 0.95
CA TYR A 802 14.97 -5.36 0.63
C TYR A 802 13.97 -4.24 0.90
N ASN A 803 12.95 -4.15 0.06
CA ASN A 803 11.82 -3.25 0.23
C ASN A 803 10.55 -4.06 0.46
N VAL A 804 9.67 -3.58 1.34
CA VAL A 804 8.38 -4.21 1.59
C VAL A 804 7.30 -3.17 1.35
N THR A 805 6.34 -3.52 0.49
CA THR A 805 5.26 -2.64 0.07
C THR A 805 3.94 -3.37 0.26
N ALA A 806 2.98 -2.70 0.88
CA ALA A 806 1.59 -3.14 0.95
C ALA A 806 0.82 -2.58 -0.25
N ILE A 807 -0.06 -3.38 -0.86
CA ILE A 807 -0.95 -2.96 -1.92
C ILE A 807 -2.38 -3.14 -1.44
N ILE A 808 -3.12 -2.03 -1.37
CA ILE A 808 -4.50 -1.98 -0.89
C ILE A 808 -5.30 -1.17 -1.89
N LYS A 809 -6.42 -1.73 -2.39
CA LYS A 809 -7.23 -1.13 -3.48
C LYS A 809 -6.39 -0.61 -4.67
N GLY A 810 -5.31 -1.33 -5.02
CA GLY A 810 -4.40 -0.97 -6.12
C GLY A 810 -3.39 0.15 -5.82
N ARG A 811 -3.44 0.74 -4.62
CA ARG A 811 -2.48 1.76 -4.15
C ARG A 811 -1.36 1.11 -3.36
N LYS A 812 -0.13 1.62 -3.55
CA LYS A 812 1.07 1.13 -2.87
C LYS A 812 1.33 1.95 -1.61
N PHE A 813 1.53 1.26 -0.49
CA PHE A 813 1.88 1.83 0.80
C PHE A 813 3.22 1.25 1.26
N PRO A 814 4.25 2.07 1.47
CA PRO A 814 5.54 1.59 1.93
C PRO A 814 5.45 1.08 3.37
N ILE A 815 6.09 -0.05 3.66
CA ILE A 815 6.16 -0.60 5.02
C ILE A 815 7.50 -0.22 5.64
N VAL A 816 7.46 0.38 6.83
CA VAL A 816 8.65 0.97 7.44
C VAL A 816 9.37 -0.05 8.30
N ALA A 817 10.70 -0.11 8.17
CA ALA A 817 11.54 -0.88 9.07
C ALA A 817 11.48 -0.30 10.49
N ASN A 818 11.12 -1.13 11.48
CA ASN A 818 11.13 -0.79 12.90
C ASN A 818 11.79 -1.90 13.72
N GLY A 819 13.06 -1.68 14.10
CA GLY A 819 13.88 -2.72 14.71
C GLY A 819 13.95 -3.94 13.80
N SER A 820 13.60 -5.12 14.33
CA SER A 820 13.63 -6.38 13.59
C SER A 820 12.35 -6.71 12.79
N ARG A 821 11.44 -5.74 12.60
CA ARG A 821 10.13 -5.93 11.96
C ARG A 821 9.82 -4.85 10.93
N PHE A 822 8.80 -5.10 10.12
CA PHE A 822 8.23 -4.15 9.18
C PHE A 822 6.84 -3.73 9.67
N ASP A 823 6.66 -2.44 9.94
CA ASP A 823 5.41 -1.89 10.48
C ASP A 823 4.60 -1.20 9.38
N LEU A 824 3.34 -1.60 9.26
CA LEU A 824 2.30 -0.95 8.49
C LEU A 824 1.21 -0.47 9.46
N THR A 825 0.96 0.84 9.48
CA THR A 825 -0.24 1.40 10.11
C THR A 825 -1.38 1.31 9.12
N ILE A 826 -2.52 0.75 9.53
CA ILE A 826 -3.71 0.55 8.70
C ILE A 826 -4.82 1.42 9.26
N ASN A 827 -5.30 2.35 8.45
CA ASN A 827 -6.35 3.28 8.82
C ASN A 827 -7.40 3.36 7.71
N ASP A 828 -8.67 3.35 8.11
CA ASP A 828 -9.80 3.32 7.19
C ASP A 828 -9.84 4.55 6.30
N ILE A 829 -9.61 5.73 6.87
CA ILE A 829 -9.69 6.97 6.13
C ILE A 829 -8.53 7.06 5.13
N ASP A 830 -7.27 6.94 5.60
CA ASP A 830 -6.04 7.01 4.79
C ASP A 830 -6.00 6.03 3.63
N MET A 831 -6.37 4.79 3.92
CA MET A 831 -6.31 3.72 2.93
C MET A 831 -7.60 3.62 2.12
N LYS A 832 -8.58 4.51 2.40
CA LYS A 832 -9.93 4.50 1.83
C LYS A 832 -10.59 3.14 1.97
N LEU A 833 -10.40 2.51 3.14
CA LEU A 833 -11.08 1.28 3.48
C LEU A 833 -12.54 1.62 3.73
N GLU A 834 -13.41 0.74 3.28
CA GLU A 834 -14.83 0.90 3.52
C GLU A 834 -15.20 -0.04 4.65
N GLU A 835 -16.01 0.45 5.58
CA GLU A 835 -16.60 -0.40 6.61
C GLU A 835 -17.50 -1.44 5.93
N ALA A 836 -17.11 -2.71 6.01
CA ALA A 836 -17.90 -3.78 5.40
C ALA A 836 -19.08 -4.15 6.31
N ILE A 837 -20.28 -4.26 5.73
CA ILE A 837 -21.48 -4.70 6.44
C ILE A 837 -21.48 -6.24 6.49
N GLU A 838 -21.80 -6.84 7.65
CA GLU A 838 -21.81 -8.30 7.81
C GLU A 838 -22.64 -9.02 6.73
N GLU A 839 -22.09 -10.09 6.14
CA GLU A 839 -22.56 -10.91 5.00
C GLU A 839 -22.05 -10.49 3.60
N GLU A 840 -21.36 -9.35 3.47
CA GLU A 840 -20.51 -9.08 2.30
C GLU A 840 -19.08 -9.62 2.54
N ILE A 841 -18.54 -10.43 1.63
CA ILE A 841 -17.18 -11.02 1.70
C ILE A 841 -16.10 -9.95 1.42
N ASN A 842 -16.46 -8.66 1.50
CA ASN A 842 -15.70 -7.56 0.93
C ASN A 842 -14.79 -6.90 1.98
N ASP A 843 -14.04 -7.71 2.73
CA ASP A 843 -12.95 -7.18 3.57
C ASP A 843 -11.74 -6.86 2.68
N ASP A 844 -11.20 -5.66 2.86
CA ASP A 844 -10.09 -5.18 2.05
C ASP A 844 -8.86 -6.07 2.25
N THR A 845 -8.35 -6.60 1.14
CA THR A 845 -7.14 -7.41 1.14
C THR A 845 -5.90 -6.54 0.98
N ILE A 846 -5.01 -6.59 1.96
CA ILE A 846 -3.65 -6.06 1.90
C ILE A 846 -2.75 -7.09 1.25
N LYS A 847 -2.22 -6.77 0.06
CA LYS A 847 -1.20 -7.59 -0.58
C LYS A 847 0.19 -7.09 -0.20
N ILE A 848 0.92 -7.87 0.57
CA ILE A 848 2.31 -7.58 0.93
C ILE A 848 3.22 -8.11 -0.17
N LYS A 849 3.97 -7.21 -0.81
CA LYS A 849 5.02 -7.53 -1.78
C LYS A 849 6.38 -7.24 -1.18
N ILE A 850 7.29 -8.21 -1.28
CA ILE A 850 8.69 -8.04 -0.88
C ILE A 850 9.53 -7.99 -2.14
N TYR A 851 10.36 -6.95 -2.23
CA TYR A 851 11.33 -6.76 -3.30
C TYR A 851 12.74 -6.96 -2.73
N ASP A 852 13.62 -7.64 -3.47
CA ASP A 852 15.04 -7.67 -3.13
C ASP A 852 15.77 -6.39 -3.55
N GLY A 853 17.07 -6.31 -3.26
CA GLY A 853 17.94 -5.20 -3.66
C GLY A 853 18.18 -5.07 -5.16
N LEU A 854 17.51 -5.85 -5.98
CA LEU A 854 17.54 -5.74 -7.43
C LEU A 854 16.14 -5.42 -8.01
N GLY A 855 15.11 -5.31 -7.16
CA GLY A 855 13.73 -5.07 -7.55
C GLY A 855 12.94 -6.33 -7.91
N ASN A 856 13.45 -7.53 -7.63
CA ASN A 856 12.73 -8.79 -7.88
C ASN A 856 11.66 -9.01 -6.81
N SER A 857 10.44 -9.36 -7.23
CA SER A 857 9.38 -9.75 -6.32
C SER A 857 9.65 -11.14 -5.75
N LEU A 858 9.87 -11.24 -4.44
CA LEU A 858 10.21 -12.50 -3.76
C LEU A 858 9.01 -13.26 -3.23
N THR A 859 7.94 -12.56 -2.87
CA THR A 859 6.71 -13.15 -2.31
C THR A 859 5.54 -12.20 -2.48
N ASN A 860 4.33 -12.77 -2.58
CA ASN A 860 3.07 -12.04 -2.43
C ASN A 860 2.29 -12.72 -1.31
N ILE A 861 1.95 -11.99 -0.26
CA ILE A 861 1.11 -12.52 0.83
C ILE A 861 -0.11 -11.64 0.99
N ASP A 862 -1.27 -12.27 0.94
CA ASP A 862 -2.54 -11.61 1.19
C ASP A 862 -2.83 -11.62 2.70
N TYR A 863 -3.27 -10.48 3.22
CA TYR A 863 -3.70 -10.26 4.60
C TYR A 863 -5.02 -9.49 4.58
N THR A 864 -5.94 -9.77 5.48
CA THR A 864 -7.24 -9.07 5.54
C THR A 864 -7.29 -8.11 6.72
N VAL A 865 -7.83 -6.91 6.51
CA VAL A 865 -7.82 -5.84 7.53
C VAL A 865 -8.73 -6.18 8.72
N ASN A 866 -9.78 -6.97 8.52
CA ASN A 866 -10.86 -7.25 9.46
C ASN A 866 -11.66 -6.00 9.86
N PHE A 867 -11.99 -5.11 8.92
CA PHE A 867 -12.83 -3.93 9.18
C PHE A 867 -14.31 -4.22 8.89
N ILE A 868 -14.89 -5.11 9.70
CA ILE A 868 -16.25 -5.62 9.50
C ILE A 868 -17.17 -5.13 10.61
N LYS A 869 -18.21 -4.39 10.23
CA LYS A 869 -19.27 -3.96 11.13
C LYS A 869 -20.16 -5.14 11.52
N PRO A 870 -20.36 -5.41 12.82
CA PRO A 870 -21.31 -6.42 13.26
C PRO A 870 -22.73 -6.10 12.79
N LYS A 871 -23.54 -7.13 12.52
CA LYS A 871 -24.94 -6.96 12.18
C LYS A 871 -25.70 -6.35 13.35
N LYS A 872 -26.52 -5.34 13.03
CA LYS A 872 -27.44 -4.71 13.97
C LYS A 872 -28.28 -5.78 14.71
N PRO A 873 -28.29 -5.79 16.06
CA PRO A 873 -29.10 -6.72 16.84
C PRO A 873 -30.59 -6.63 16.50
N THR A 874 -31.29 -7.75 16.47
CA THR A 874 -32.75 -7.77 16.33
C THR A 874 -33.42 -7.81 17.70
N ILE A 875 -34.40 -6.95 17.92
CA ILE A 875 -35.15 -6.85 19.18
C ILE A 875 -36.58 -7.34 18.94
N ILE A 876 -37.07 -8.28 19.74
CA ILE A 876 -38.47 -8.74 19.66
C ILE A 876 -39.09 -8.84 21.06
N TRP A 877 -40.40 -8.71 21.16
CA TRP A 877 -41.13 -9.05 22.39
C TRP A 877 -41.38 -10.56 22.46
N GLY A 878 -41.08 -11.14 23.62
CA GLY A 878 -41.42 -12.49 24.02
C GLY A 878 -42.90 -12.63 24.37
N LYS A 879 -43.36 -13.88 24.52
CA LYS A 879 -44.77 -14.19 24.84
C LYS A 879 -45.18 -13.82 26.27
N ASP A 880 -44.21 -13.54 27.11
CA ASP A 880 -44.27 -13.18 28.52
C ASP A 880 -44.16 -11.66 28.76
N GLY A 881 -44.03 -10.87 27.68
CA GLY A 881 -43.79 -9.44 27.79
C GLY A 881 -42.34 -9.08 28.11
N GLU A 882 -41.37 -9.99 27.93
CA GLU A 882 -39.93 -9.69 28.01
C GLU A 882 -39.33 -9.32 26.65
N ILE A 883 -38.27 -8.50 26.65
CA ILE A 883 -37.52 -8.20 25.43
C ILE A 883 -36.47 -9.29 25.18
N ILE A 884 -36.50 -9.88 23.98
CA ILE A 884 -35.53 -10.86 23.52
C ILE A 884 -34.62 -10.21 22.46
N ILE A 885 -33.31 -10.27 22.70
CA ILE A 885 -32.30 -9.79 21.76
C ILE A 885 -31.71 -10.98 21.00
N LYS A 886 -31.71 -10.89 19.67
CA LYS A 886 -31.05 -11.84 18.77
C LYS A 886 -29.84 -11.16 18.14
N SER A 887 -28.65 -11.63 18.49
CA SER A 887 -27.37 -11.18 17.92
C SER A 887 -26.43 -12.38 17.74
N LYS A 888 -25.62 -12.38 16.67
CA LYS A 888 -24.53 -13.36 16.47
C LYS A 888 -23.27 -12.97 17.25
N SER A 889 -23.05 -11.67 17.45
CA SER A 889 -21.94 -11.11 18.22
C SER A 889 -22.37 -10.77 19.63
N ASN A 890 -21.40 -10.51 20.51
CA ASN A 890 -21.67 -9.96 21.83
C ASN A 890 -22.44 -8.63 21.69
N TYR A 891 -23.31 -8.32 22.64
CA TYR A 891 -24.12 -7.11 22.59
C TYR A 891 -24.24 -6.43 23.94
N GLU A 892 -24.53 -5.13 23.88
CA GLU A 892 -24.61 -4.21 25.01
C GLU A 892 -25.97 -3.49 24.95
N ILE A 893 -26.63 -3.35 26.10
CA ILE A 893 -27.91 -2.65 26.24
C ILE A 893 -27.72 -1.40 27.10
N HIS A 894 -28.23 -0.28 26.60
CA HIS A 894 -28.16 1.02 27.27
C HIS A 894 -29.56 1.62 27.40
N ASN A 895 -29.90 2.15 28.58
CA ASN A 895 -31.13 2.91 28.83
C ASN A 895 -30.94 4.43 28.74
N LYS A 896 -29.69 4.87 28.57
CA LYS A 896 -29.28 6.27 28.37
C LYS A 896 -28.56 6.41 27.02
N PRO A 897 -28.41 7.64 26.50
CA PRO A 897 -27.52 7.91 25.37
C PRO A 897 -26.13 7.29 25.59
N ILE A 898 -25.53 6.75 24.53
CA ILE A 898 -24.21 6.14 24.59
C ILE A 898 -23.18 7.25 24.42
N LEU A 899 -22.32 7.44 25.43
CA LEU A 899 -21.27 8.46 25.40
C LEU A 899 -19.96 7.86 24.87
N ASP A 900 -19.23 8.60 24.05
CA ASP A 900 -17.93 8.17 23.52
C ASP A 900 -16.84 8.11 24.61
N THR A 901 -16.95 8.98 25.62
CA THR A 901 -15.92 9.21 26.65
C THR A 901 -16.02 8.35 27.91
N SER A 902 -17.19 7.79 28.18
CA SER A 902 -17.44 7.17 29.47
C SER A 902 -16.90 5.74 29.51
N PRO A 903 -16.29 5.28 30.63
CA PRO A 903 -16.29 3.85 30.90
C PRO A 903 -17.76 3.44 30.82
N ARG A 904 -18.02 2.28 30.25
CA ARG A 904 -19.34 1.74 29.94
C ARG A 904 -20.30 1.54 31.15
N SER A 905 -20.26 2.39 32.17
CA SER A 905 -21.17 2.44 33.32
C SER A 905 -22.62 2.76 32.94
N SER A 906 -22.90 3.17 31.70
CA SER A 906 -24.26 3.22 31.13
C SER A 906 -24.76 1.87 30.62
N ILE A 907 -23.89 0.86 30.54
CA ILE A 907 -24.30 -0.49 30.17
C ILE A 907 -25.14 -1.04 31.31
N VAL A 908 -26.37 -1.35 30.97
CA VAL A 908 -27.33 -1.97 31.87
C VAL A 908 -27.05 -3.48 31.89
N LEU A 909 -26.87 -4.10 30.72
CA LEU A 909 -26.66 -5.55 30.57
C LEU A 909 -25.71 -5.84 29.39
N GLU A 910 -24.87 -6.87 29.56
CA GLU A 910 -24.08 -7.47 28.48
C GLU A 910 -24.54 -8.93 28.29
N ASN A 911 -24.80 -9.33 27.04
CA ASN A 911 -25.10 -10.71 26.65
C ASN A 911 -26.20 -11.42 27.49
N SER A 912 -27.14 -10.66 28.07
CA SER A 912 -28.23 -11.19 28.89
C SER A 912 -29.59 -10.91 28.24
N SER A 913 -30.46 -11.92 28.25
CA SER A 913 -31.80 -11.84 27.67
C SER A 913 -32.85 -11.27 28.63
N ASN A 914 -32.55 -11.03 29.92
CA ASN A 914 -33.56 -10.61 30.90
C ASN A 914 -33.33 -9.18 31.41
N ILE A 915 -34.11 -8.23 30.87
CA ILE A 915 -34.05 -6.81 31.25
C ILE A 915 -34.74 -6.54 32.60
N TYR A 916 -35.81 -7.26 32.94
CA TYR A 916 -36.55 -7.09 34.19
C TYR A 916 -35.70 -7.38 35.44
N SER A 917 -34.71 -8.26 35.33
CA SER A 917 -33.79 -8.55 36.43
C SER A 917 -32.89 -7.38 36.80
N ASN A 918 -32.77 -6.35 35.94
CA ASN A 918 -31.88 -5.22 36.17
C ASN A 918 -32.43 -4.25 37.23
N SER A 919 -31.57 -3.73 38.09
CA SER A 919 -31.93 -2.69 39.05
C SER A 919 -32.14 -1.34 38.37
N ASN A 920 -31.28 -0.95 37.43
CA ASN A 920 -31.18 0.40 36.84
C ASN A 920 -32.28 0.74 35.83
N VAL A 921 -33.23 -0.17 35.59
CA VAL A 921 -34.37 -0.02 34.68
C VAL A 921 -35.66 -0.47 35.39
N ASN A 922 -35.88 0.06 36.59
CA ASN A 922 -37.10 -0.17 37.39
C ASN A 922 -38.03 1.07 37.34
N TRP A 923 -39.25 0.97 37.86
CA TRP A 923 -40.22 2.07 37.77
C TRP A 923 -39.75 3.32 38.54
N ASN A 924 -39.13 3.16 39.70
CA ASN A 924 -38.63 4.31 40.49
C ASN A 924 -37.45 5.00 39.84
N ASP A 925 -36.56 4.27 39.16
CA ASP A 925 -35.35 4.83 38.57
C ASP A 925 -35.63 5.74 37.36
N VAL A 926 -36.80 5.58 36.73
CA VAL A 926 -37.26 6.42 35.60
C VAL A 926 -38.53 7.21 35.94
N ASP A 927 -38.91 7.26 37.22
CA ASP A 927 -40.16 7.86 37.71
C ASP A 927 -41.41 7.41 36.95
N GLY A 928 -41.40 6.18 36.46
CA GLY A 928 -42.47 5.57 35.69
C GLY A 928 -42.58 6.06 34.25
N ASN A 929 -41.66 6.87 33.72
CA ASN A 929 -41.68 7.33 32.33
C ASN A 929 -41.24 6.23 31.34
N VAL A 930 -41.58 6.42 30.07
CA VAL A 930 -41.08 5.60 28.96
C VAL A 930 -39.58 5.87 28.77
N THR A 931 -38.77 4.82 28.67
CA THR A 931 -37.33 4.93 28.38
C THR A 931 -37.01 4.31 27.02
N LEU A 932 -35.95 4.79 26.38
CA LEU A 932 -35.43 4.19 25.15
C LEU A 932 -34.30 3.23 25.46
N LEU A 933 -34.44 1.99 24.99
CA LEU A 933 -33.36 1.02 25.00
C LEU A 933 -32.59 1.11 23.69
N ARG A 934 -31.27 1.24 23.79
CA ARG A 934 -30.32 1.22 22.68
C ARG A 934 -29.51 -0.05 22.78
N VAL A 935 -29.52 -0.87 21.74
CA VAL A 935 -28.82 -2.15 21.69
C VAL A 935 -27.81 -2.12 20.55
N VAL A 936 -26.55 -2.36 20.88
CA VAL A 936 -25.43 -2.44 19.93
C VAL A 936 -24.77 -3.79 20.02
N ALA A 937 -24.40 -4.37 18.88
CA ALA A 937 -23.50 -5.51 18.81
C ALA A 937 -22.05 -5.02 18.74
N LYS A 938 -21.13 -5.80 19.28
CA LYS A 938 -19.69 -5.53 19.24
C LYS A 938 -18.92 -6.76 18.81
N ASN A 939 -17.95 -6.54 17.92
CA ASN A 939 -16.94 -7.52 17.57
C ASN A 939 -15.60 -6.83 17.33
N ASN A 940 -14.50 -7.34 17.90
CA ASN A 940 -13.14 -6.82 17.71
C ASN A 940 -12.94 -5.30 17.90
N GLY A 941 -13.80 -4.65 18.70
CA GLY A 941 -13.73 -3.20 18.94
C GLY A 941 -14.58 -2.36 17.99
N VAL A 942 -15.18 -2.97 16.96
CA VAL A 942 -16.13 -2.34 16.03
C VAL A 942 -17.55 -2.60 16.54
N TYR A 943 -18.43 -1.61 16.38
CA TYR A 943 -19.81 -1.65 16.83
C TYR A 943 -20.80 -1.63 15.67
N SER A 944 -21.93 -2.33 15.83
CA SER A 944 -23.05 -2.21 14.91
C SER A 944 -23.76 -0.86 15.06
N ASP A 945 -24.59 -0.52 14.08
CA ASP A 945 -25.64 0.48 14.30
C ASP A 945 -26.55 0.07 15.48
N MET A 946 -27.16 1.07 16.11
CA MET A 946 -28.04 0.89 17.26
C MET A 946 -29.43 0.46 16.83
N SER A 947 -29.91 -0.65 17.41
CA SER A 947 -31.33 -0.94 17.45
C SER A 947 -31.97 -0.21 18.62
N VAL A 948 -33.04 0.54 18.34
CA VAL A 948 -33.73 1.37 19.34
C VAL A 948 -35.16 0.88 19.52
N THR A 949 -35.61 0.76 20.77
CA THR A 949 -37.01 0.49 21.09
C THR A 949 -37.49 1.20 22.36
N PRO A 950 -38.73 1.72 22.41
CA PRO A 950 -39.35 2.19 23.65
C PRO A 950 -39.58 1.02 24.62
N PHE A 951 -39.37 1.30 25.90
CA PHE A 951 -39.54 0.35 26.99
C PHE A 951 -40.18 1.03 28.20
N VAL A 952 -41.07 0.32 28.88
CA VAL A 952 -41.70 0.78 30.12
C VAL A 952 -41.42 -0.27 31.19
N PRO A 953 -40.87 0.11 32.37
CA PRO A 953 -40.46 -0.85 33.38
C PRO A 953 -41.64 -1.31 34.26
N PHE A 954 -42.47 -2.22 33.73
CA PHE A 954 -43.63 -2.75 34.45
C PHE A 954 -43.30 -3.71 35.62
N LYS A 955 -42.01 -3.91 35.93
CA LYS A 955 -41.52 -4.79 37.00
C LYS A 955 -42.20 -4.58 38.35
N ASP A 956 -42.47 -3.31 38.68
CA ASP A 956 -43.02 -2.91 39.98
C ASP A 956 -44.49 -2.52 39.87
N ALA A 957 -45.14 -2.87 38.76
CA ALA A 957 -46.50 -2.45 38.46
C ALA A 957 -47.55 -3.48 38.90
N HIS A 958 -48.72 -2.95 39.18
CA HIS A 958 -49.98 -3.66 39.27
C HIS A 958 -50.69 -3.56 37.93
N ILE A 959 -51.14 -4.71 37.41
CA ILE A 959 -51.89 -4.81 36.15
C ILE A 959 -53.34 -5.13 36.46
N LEU A 960 -54.25 -4.31 35.94
CA LEU A 960 -55.68 -4.60 35.90
C LEU A 960 -56.09 -4.90 34.46
N GLN A 961 -56.97 -5.87 34.28
CA GLN A 961 -57.45 -6.27 32.96
C GLN A 961 -58.98 -6.35 32.94
N VAL A 962 -59.56 -5.59 32.01
CA VAL A 962 -60.98 -5.68 31.69
C VAL A 962 -61.14 -6.44 30.38
N ARG A 963 -61.83 -7.58 30.41
CA ARG A 963 -62.21 -8.35 29.22
C ARG A 963 -63.62 -7.91 28.79
N ASN A 964 -64.02 -8.25 27.57
CA ASN A 964 -65.21 -7.72 26.88
C ASN A 964 -66.50 -7.64 27.75
N ASN A 965 -67.39 -6.67 27.46
CA ASN A 965 -68.71 -6.38 28.09
C ASN A 965 -68.72 -5.61 29.44
N LEU A 966 -68.59 -4.26 29.43
CA LEU A 966 -68.85 -3.40 30.61
C LEU A 966 -68.29 -3.97 31.94
N GLU A 967 -67.14 -4.64 31.87
CA GLU A 967 -66.56 -5.32 33.01
C GLU A 967 -65.79 -4.32 33.87
N VAL A 968 -65.74 -4.63 35.17
CA VAL A 968 -65.00 -3.88 36.18
C VAL A 968 -63.90 -4.79 36.69
N ASP A 969 -62.67 -4.29 36.74
CA ASP A 969 -61.59 -4.96 37.45
C ASP A 969 -60.99 -4.04 38.51
N LYS A 970 -60.73 -4.63 39.68
CA LYS A 970 -60.14 -3.99 40.86
C LYS A 970 -59.09 -4.86 41.54
N ILE A 971 -58.89 -6.11 41.12
CA ILE A 971 -57.95 -7.03 41.77
C ILE A 971 -56.74 -7.17 40.84
N PRO A 972 -55.62 -6.46 41.11
CA PRO A 972 -54.51 -6.47 40.17
C PRO A 972 -53.69 -7.75 40.25
N TYR A 973 -53.12 -8.15 39.12
CA TYR A 973 -51.91 -8.96 39.10
C TYR A 973 -50.73 -8.08 39.53
N SER A 974 -49.93 -8.55 40.49
CA SER A 974 -48.74 -7.83 40.93
C SER A 974 -47.48 -8.46 40.36
N TYR A 975 -46.69 -7.66 39.64
CA TYR A 975 -45.34 -8.06 39.23
C TYR A 975 -44.33 -8.07 40.39
N VAL A 976 -44.64 -7.38 41.49
CA VAL A 976 -43.83 -7.39 42.72
C VAL A 976 -43.96 -8.73 43.43
N SER A 977 -45.19 -9.21 43.63
CA SER A 977 -45.46 -10.51 44.29
C SER A 977 -45.50 -11.69 43.33
N LYS A 978 -45.54 -11.44 42.01
CA LYS A 978 -45.68 -12.42 40.92
C LYS A 978 -46.94 -13.30 41.00
N ASP A 979 -48.02 -12.77 41.56
CA ASP A 979 -49.33 -13.43 41.70
C ASP A 979 -50.43 -12.35 41.71
N ILE A 980 -51.69 -12.77 41.63
CA ILE A 980 -52.83 -11.92 41.99
C ILE A 980 -52.62 -11.39 43.40
N LEU A 981 -52.87 -10.09 43.59
CA LEU A 981 -52.69 -9.44 44.87
C LEU A 981 -53.60 -10.08 45.94
N LYS A 982 -52.97 -10.69 46.95
CA LYS A 982 -53.65 -11.34 48.07
C LYS A 982 -53.08 -10.88 49.40
N LYS A 983 -53.96 -10.65 50.37
CA LYS A 983 -53.59 -10.44 51.77
C LYS A 983 -54.27 -11.51 52.61
N ASN A 984 -53.48 -12.28 53.36
CA ASN A 984 -53.97 -13.44 54.12
C ASN A 984 -54.76 -14.44 53.26
N LYS A 985 -54.31 -14.68 52.00
CA LYS A 985 -54.97 -15.54 50.99
C LYS A 985 -56.32 -15.04 50.46
N ILE A 986 -56.71 -13.81 50.78
CA ILE A 986 -57.92 -13.18 50.23
C ILE A 986 -57.49 -12.19 49.15
N GLU A 987 -58.11 -12.27 47.99
CA GLU A 987 -57.95 -11.31 46.89
C GLU A 987 -58.39 -9.92 47.34
N ILE A 988 -57.54 -8.93 47.13
CA ILE A 988 -57.79 -7.56 47.56
C ILE A 988 -57.42 -6.57 46.45
N ASP A 989 -58.08 -5.43 46.46
CA ASP A 989 -57.70 -4.31 45.60
C ASP A 989 -56.52 -3.53 46.20
N ASN A 990 -55.94 -2.64 45.39
CA ASN A 990 -54.94 -1.68 45.84
C ASN A 990 -55.30 -0.22 45.50
N GLY A 991 -56.59 0.13 45.65
CA GLY A 991 -57.00 1.52 45.68
C GLY A 991 -57.21 2.11 44.29
N VAL A 992 -57.21 1.27 43.25
CA VAL A 992 -57.51 1.61 41.85
C VAL A 992 -58.46 0.55 41.27
N GLN A 993 -59.45 1.00 40.51
CA GLN A 993 -60.40 0.19 39.76
C GLN A 993 -60.51 0.77 38.36
N ILE A 994 -60.58 -0.09 37.34
CA ILE A 994 -60.85 0.30 35.96
C ILE A 994 -62.20 -0.27 35.51
N THR A 995 -62.91 0.47 34.66
CA THR A 995 -64.15 0.03 34.02
C THR A 995 -64.10 0.39 32.54
N SER A 996 -64.28 -0.61 31.67
CA SER A 996 -64.38 -0.36 30.23
C SER A 996 -65.81 -0.01 29.83
N LEU A 997 -65.98 0.98 28.97
CA LEU A 997 -67.27 1.33 28.35
C LEU A 997 -67.37 0.84 26.90
N GLN A 998 -66.34 0.15 26.41
CA GLN A 998 -66.22 -0.33 25.03
C GLN A 998 -66.06 -1.84 24.98
N ASP A 999 -66.49 -2.47 23.89
CA ASP A 999 -66.31 -3.90 23.63
C ASP A 999 -64.89 -4.22 23.13
N LYS A 1000 -63.89 -3.84 23.93
CA LYS A 1000 -62.46 -4.11 23.67
C LYS A 1000 -61.72 -4.37 24.97
N THR A 1001 -60.78 -5.31 24.95
CA THR A 1001 -59.85 -5.55 26.05
C THR A 1001 -59.07 -4.29 26.37
N THR A 1002 -59.05 -3.92 27.66
CA THR A 1002 -58.30 -2.78 28.18
C THR A 1002 -57.43 -3.27 29.33
N LEU A 1003 -56.12 -3.06 29.23
CA LEU A 1003 -55.21 -3.28 30.35
C LEU A 1003 -54.76 -1.95 30.94
N MET A 1004 -54.65 -1.90 32.26
CA MET A 1004 -54.11 -0.76 32.98
C MET A 1004 -52.90 -1.20 33.79
N ALA A 1005 -51.81 -0.44 33.71
CA ALA A 1005 -50.67 -0.61 34.59
C ALA A 1005 -50.47 0.64 35.45
N TYR A 1006 -50.25 0.45 36.74
CA TYR A 1006 -49.91 1.53 37.68
C TYR A 1006 -48.97 1.01 38.76
N LYS A 1007 -48.18 1.88 39.38
CA LYS A 1007 -47.31 1.49 40.49
C LYS A 1007 -47.99 1.75 41.85
N PRO A 1008 -48.10 0.74 42.73
CA PRO A 1008 -48.56 0.94 44.10
C PRO A 1008 -47.50 1.63 44.97
N ASP A 1009 -47.93 2.38 46.01
CA ASP A 1009 -47.00 2.85 47.06
C ASP A 1009 -46.64 1.73 48.02
N THR A 1010 -47.62 0.91 48.39
CA THR A 1010 -47.42 -0.29 49.20
C THR A 1010 -48.49 -1.31 48.87
N GLU A 1011 -48.11 -2.58 48.76
CA GLU A 1011 -49.03 -3.64 48.38
C GLU A 1011 -50.04 -3.97 49.49
N GLY A 1012 -51.33 -3.87 49.15
CA GLY A 1012 -52.44 -4.35 49.97
C GLY A 1012 -52.75 -3.54 51.23
N LEU A 1013 -52.24 -2.32 51.32
CA LEU A 1013 -52.59 -1.35 52.37
C LEU A 1013 -53.65 -0.34 51.92
N GLU A 1014 -53.65 -0.01 50.64
CA GLU A 1014 -54.44 1.07 50.07
C GLU A 1014 -55.68 0.47 49.41
N GLN A 1015 -56.78 0.26 50.14
CA GLN A 1015 -58.02 -0.27 49.54
C GLN A 1015 -59.00 0.85 49.14
N LEU A 1016 -59.79 0.65 48.09
CA LEU A 1016 -60.88 1.54 47.68
C LEU A 1016 -61.92 1.77 48.80
N SER A 1017 -61.99 0.85 49.76
CA SER A 1017 -62.84 0.91 50.96
C SER A 1017 -62.24 1.73 52.12
N SER A 1018 -61.00 2.20 52.00
CA SER A 1018 -60.28 2.92 53.07
C SER A 1018 -60.83 4.34 53.28
N PHE A 1019 -60.88 4.82 54.53
CA PHE A 1019 -61.34 6.16 54.89
C PHE A 1019 -60.43 7.24 54.26
N GLY A 1020 -60.96 8.01 53.29
CA GLY A 1020 -60.20 9.04 52.57
C GLY A 1020 -60.86 9.58 51.29
N GLY A 1021 -61.87 8.87 50.77
CA GLY A 1021 -62.65 9.26 49.59
C GLY A 1021 -61.99 8.81 48.27
N THR A 1022 -62.80 8.25 47.37
CA THR A 1022 -62.38 7.87 46.02
C THR A 1022 -62.73 8.99 45.03
N THR A 1023 -61.97 9.06 43.94
CA THR A 1023 -62.21 9.97 42.81
C THR A 1023 -62.37 9.13 41.55
N THR A 1024 -63.29 9.52 40.66
CA THR A 1024 -63.49 8.89 39.36
C THR A 1024 -63.01 9.81 38.25
N MET A 1025 -62.37 9.25 37.23
CA MET A 1025 -61.87 9.95 36.06
C MET A 1025 -62.29 9.21 34.80
N TYR A 1026 -63.06 9.86 33.93
CA TYR A 1026 -63.43 9.34 32.61
C TYR A 1026 -62.26 9.50 31.64
N LEU A 1027 -62.03 8.49 30.80
CA LEU A 1027 -60.94 8.45 29.83
C LEU A 1027 -61.52 8.48 28.41
N LYS A 1028 -60.93 9.28 27.53
CA LYS A 1028 -61.25 9.29 26.09
C LYS A 1028 -60.00 9.16 25.24
N ILE A 1029 -60.20 8.65 24.02
CA ILE A 1029 -59.24 8.66 22.91
C ILE A 1029 -59.93 9.31 21.72
N GLY A 1030 -59.37 10.40 21.21
CA GLY A 1030 -60.02 11.32 20.28
C GLY A 1030 -61.36 11.81 20.83
N ASN A 1031 -62.45 11.46 20.14
CA ASN A 1031 -63.81 11.79 20.57
C ASN A 1031 -64.54 10.63 21.27
N THR A 1032 -63.88 9.50 21.52
CA THR A 1032 -64.51 8.29 22.07
C THR A 1032 -64.16 8.09 23.53
N ILE A 1033 -65.17 8.03 24.40
CA ILE A 1033 -64.98 7.67 25.81
C ILE A 1033 -64.76 6.16 25.91
N ILE A 1034 -63.59 5.75 26.37
CA ILE A 1034 -63.20 4.33 26.42
C ILE A 1034 -63.56 3.64 27.73
N GLY A 1035 -63.69 4.42 28.82
CA GLY A 1035 -63.87 3.89 30.16
C GLY A 1035 -63.74 4.95 31.24
N TYR A 1036 -63.69 4.51 32.49
CA TYR A 1036 -63.30 5.37 33.61
C TYR A 1036 -62.48 4.57 34.62
N ILE A 1037 -61.65 5.30 35.37
CA ILE A 1037 -60.89 4.76 36.50
C ILE A 1037 -61.36 5.39 37.79
N THR A 1038 -61.47 4.59 38.85
CA THR A 1038 -61.77 5.06 40.20
C THR A 1038 -60.57 4.77 41.08
N TYR A 1039 -60.06 5.78 41.79
CA TYR A 1039 -58.82 5.66 42.56
C TYR A 1039 -58.88 6.47 43.87
N ILE A 1040 -58.05 6.09 44.83
CA ILE A 1040 -57.83 6.88 46.04
C ILE A 1040 -56.89 8.05 45.78
N ARG A 1041 -57.05 9.16 46.52
CA ARG A 1041 -56.29 10.41 46.30
C ARG A 1041 -54.78 10.30 46.47
N SER A 1042 -54.24 9.24 47.10
CA SER A 1042 -52.78 9.04 47.17
C SER A 1042 -52.14 8.78 45.80
N TYR A 1043 -52.93 8.37 44.80
CA TYR A 1043 -52.46 8.21 43.42
C TYR A 1043 -52.44 9.50 42.60
N SER A 1044 -53.03 10.60 43.08
CA SER A 1044 -53.05 11.87 42.36
C SER A 1044 -51.66 12.30 41.90
N ASN A 1045 -51.58 12.77 40.65
CA ASN A 1045 -50.36 13.12 39.91
C ASN A 1045 -49.38 11.97 39.60
N LYS A 1046 -49.67 10.72 39.97
CA LYS A 1046 -48.86 9.57 39.57
C LYS A 1046 -49.20 9.09 38.17
N LEU A 1047 -48.23 8.44 37.53
CA LEU A 1047 -48.39 7.88 36.19
C LEU A 1047 -49.19 6.58 36.21
N PHE A 1048 -49.98 6.40 35.15
CA PHE A 1048 -50.57 5.13 34.78
C PHE A 1048 -50.45 4.93 33.26
N TYR A 1049 -50.61 3.69 32.84
CA TYR A 1049 -50.62 3.30 31.44
C TYR A 1049 -51.89 2.56 31.10
N ILE A 1050 -52.42 2.80 29.89
CA ILE A 1050 -53.57 2.09 29.33
C ILE A 1050 -53.14 1.45 28.02
N TYR A 1051 -53.29 0.14 27.91
CA TYR A 1051 -53.19 -0.56 26.63
C TYR A 1051 -54.58 -0.81 26.09
N TYR A 1052 -54.90 -0.15 24.98
CA TYR A 1052 -56.21 -0.19 24.33
C TYR A 1052 -56.04 -0.28 22.82
N ASN A 1053 -56.72 -1.24 22.18
CA ASN A 1053 -56.71 -1.40 20.72
C ASN A 1053 -55.29 -1.46 20.10
N ASN A 1054 -54.43 -2.33 20.66
CA ASN A 1054 -53.03 -2.52 20.26
C ASN A 1054 -52.12 -1.30 20.39
N THR A 1055 -52.54 -0.30 21.16
CA THR A 1055 -51.80 0.95 21.36
C THR A 1055 -51.65 1.21 22.85
N LEU A 1056 -50.46 1.69 23.26
CA LEU A 1056 -50.18 2.06 24.64
C LEU A 1056 -50.33 3.57 24.81
N TYR A 1057 -51.01 3.98 25.86
CA TYR A 1057 -51.22 5.37 26.22
C TYR A 1057 -50.67 5.63 27.63
N GLN A 1058 -50.09 6.80 27.84
CA GLN A 1058 -49.59 7.27 29.13
C GLN A 1058 -50.51 8.37 29.66
N GLY A 1059 -50.85 8.31 30.94
CA GLY A 1059 -51.64 9.33 31.62
C GLY A 1059 -51.20 9.58 33.07
N LYS A 1060 -51.77 10.62 33.68
CA LYS A 1060 -51.61 10.92 35.12
C LYS A 1060 -52.95 10.91 35.81
N PHE A 1061 -53.00 10.34 37.01
CA PHE A 1061 -54.18 10.46 37.85
C PHE A 1061 -54.42 11.94 38.17
N SER A 1062 -55.63 12.43 37.92
CA SER A 1062 -55.98 13.82 38.23
C SER A 1062 -55.84 14.14 39.72
N ASP A 1063 -55.39 15.34 40.04
CA ASP A 1063 -55.36 15.87 41.42
C ASP A 1063 -56.69 16.53 41.84
N ASN A 1064 -57.62 16.64 40.90
CA ASN A 1064 -58.90 17.28 41.08
C ASN A 1064 -60.02 16.55 40.31
N ASN A 1065 -61.27 17.01 40.48
CA ASN A 1065 -62.45 16.37 39.86
C ASN A 1065 -62.77 16.89 38.45
N SER A 1066 -61.84 17.57 37.77
CA SER A 1066 -62.11 18.17 36.43
C SER A 1066 -62.48 17.12 35.39
N PHE A 1067 -62.06 15.87 35.60
CA PHE A 1067 -62.32 14.75 34.70
C PHE A 1067 -63.36 13.74 35.21
N ALA A 1068 -64.16 14.13 36.21
CA ALA A 1068 -65.13 13.24 36.86
C ALA A 1068 -66.43 13.00 36.08
N THR A 1069 -66.57 13.55 34.88
CA THR A 1069 -67.77 13.36 34.04
C THR A 1069 -67.41 13.06 32.60
N ALA A 1070 -68.28 12.34 31.90
CA ALA A 1070 -68.14 11.99 30.49
C ALA A 1070 -67.95 13.22 29.56
N ASN A 1071 -68.59 14.35 29.88
CA ASN A 1071 -68.50 15.59 29.08
C ASN A 1071 -67.16 16.32 29.21
N SER A 1072 -66.35 15.94 30.20
CA SER A 1072 -65.02 16.50 30.48
C SER A 1072 -64.05 15.34 30.70
N ALA A 1073 -64.01 14.37 29.77
CA ALA A 1073 -63.15 13.20 29.90
C ALA A 1073 -61.67 13.53 29.61
N TYR A 1074 -60.77 12.82 30.31
CA TYR A 1074 -59.32 12.93 30.21
C TYR A 1074 -58.83 12.39 28.85
N ASP A 1075 -58.13 13.22 28.11
CA ASP A 1075 -57.70 12.96 26.74
C ASP A 1075 -56.35 12.24 26.66
N LEU A 1076 -56.38 10.91 26.49
CA LEU A 1076 -55.19 10.06 26.51
C LEU A 1076 -54.27 10.25 25.29
N ASP A 1077 -54.78 10.79 24.19
CA ASP A 1077 -54.05 11.07 22.93
C ASP A 1077 -53.98 12.58 22.63
N SER A 1078 -54.04 13.43 23.67
CA SER A 1078 -53.90 14.89 23.52
C SER A 1078 -52.50 15.37 23.12
N GLY A 1079 -51.50 14.48 23.10
CA GLY A 1079 -50.15 14.72 22.61
C GLY A 1079 -49.52 13.47 22.00
N ASP A 1080 -48.50 13.69 21.16
CA ASP A 1080 -47.59 12.65 20.69
C ASP A 1080 -46.37 12.61 21.60
N PHE A 1081 -45.90 11.39 21.93
CA PHE A 1081 -44.70 11.23 22.76
C PHE A 1081 -43.43 11.70 22.01
N ASP A 1082 -42.77 12.75 22.54
CA ASP A 1082 -41.50 13.24 22.02
C ASP A 1082 -40.34 12.48 22.67
N PHE A 1083 -39.58 11.73 21.87
CA PHE A 1083 -38.45 10.95 22.34
C PHE A 1083 -37.19 11.78 22.61
N SER A 1084 -37.20 13.08 22.30
CA SER A 1084 -36.16 14.03 22.68
C SER A 1084 -36.33 14.58 24.11
N ASP A 1085 -37.56 14.56 24.66
CA ASP A 1085 -37.85 14.90 26.06
C ASP A 1085 -38.88 13.94 26.66
N LEU A 1086 -38.38 12.88 27.30
CA LEU A 1086 -39.17 11.79 27.90
C LEU A 1086 -39.99 12.23 29.13
N SER A 1087 -39.91 13.50 29.56
CA SER A 1087 -40.57 14.02 30.76
C SER A 1087 -41.86 14.78 30.49
N LEU A 1088 -42.12 15.13 29.22
CA LEU A 1088 -43.28 15.92 28.81
C LEU A 1088 -44.47 15.01 28.48
N LEU A 1089 -45.46 14.98 29.39
CA LEU A 1089 -46.81 14.61 29.01
C LEU A 1089 -47.41 15.73 28.15
N GLY A 1090 -48.16 15.35 27.12
CA GLY A 1090 -49.11 16.23 26.45
C GLY A 1090 -50.06 16.87 27.46
N LYS A 1091 -50.96 17.73 26.99
CA LYS A 1091 -51.84 18.51 27.88
C LYS A 1091 -52.53 17.63 28.93
N GLU A 1092 -52.95 16.42 28.55
CA GLU A 1092 -53.55 15.43 29.43
C GLU A 1092 -52.85 14.07 29.28
N GLY A 1093 -52.59 13.55 28.07
CA GLY A 1093 -52.01 12.23 27.86
C GLY A 1093 -51.14 12.16 26.61
N ASN A 1094 -50.44 11.04 26.44
CA ASN A 1094 -49.63 10.75 25.25
C ASN A 1094 -49.97 9.38 24.65
N GLU A 1095 -50.09 9.33 23.32
CA GLU A 1095 -49.98 8.08 22.56
C GLU A 1095 -48.51 7.66 22.44
N ILE A 1096 -48.18 6.42 22.81
CA ILE A 1096 -46.83 5.86 22.65
C ILE A 1096 -46.79 5.07 21.33
N LYS A 1097 -46.27 5.72 20.30
CA LYS A 1097 -46.12 5.12 18.97
C LYS A 1097 -44.91 4.19 18.91
N PHE A 1098 -45.17 2.89 18.90
CA PHE A 1098 -44.15 1.85 18.59
C PHE A 1098 -43.90 1.71 17.08
N SER A 1099 -44.68 2.39 16.23
CA SER A 1099 -44.52 2.34 14.79
C SER A 1099 -43.14 2.84 14.38
N GLY A 1100 -42.47 2.01 13.58
CA GLY A 1100 -41.11 2.23 13.13
C GLY A 1100 -40.05 2.11 14.22
N PHE A 1101 -40.26 1.38 15.30
CA PHE A 1101 -39.18 0.91 16.18
C PHE A 1101 -38.94 -0.59 15.98
N ALA A 1102 -37.79 -1.09 16.45
CA ALA A 1102 -37.32 -2.45 16.14
C ALA A 1102 -38.24 -3.60 16.62
N SER A 1103 -39.23 -3.33 17.48
CA SER A 1103 -40.18 -4.32 17.99
C SER A 1103 -41.64 -3.85 17.89
N THR A 1104 -42.56 -4.76 17.59
CA THR A 1104 -44.02 -4.51 17.52
C THR A 1104 -44.71 -4.66 18.87
N ALA A 1105 -45.80 -3.92 19.13
CA ALA A 1105 -46.41 -3.79 20.45
C ALA A 1105 -47.03 -5.07 21.05
N GLN A 1106 -46.52 -5.47 22.23
CA GLN A 1106 -47.35 -5.83 23.40
C GLN A 1106 -46.54 -5.54 24.68
N PRO A 1107 -46.50 -4.29 25.17
CA PRO A 1107 -45.66 -3.90 26.30
C PRO A 1107 -46.26 -4.29 27.66
N ILE A 1108 -47.58 -4.48 27.74
CA ILE A 1108 -48.28 -4.95 28.95
C ILE A 1108 -48.77 -6.37 28.71
N TYR A 1109 -48.40 -7.27 29.61
CA TYR A 1109 -48.86 -8.65 29.65
C TYR A 1109 -49.48 -8.91 31.03
N GLU A 1110 -50.50 -9.75 31.08
CA GLU A 1110 -50.92 -10.37 32.34
C GLU A 1110 -50.67 -11.87 32.14
N PRO A 1111 -49.84 -12.51 32.99
CA PRO A 1111 -49.61 -13.94 32.89
C PRO A 1111 -50.93 -14.70 32.99
N ASP A 1112 -51.19 -15.60 32.03
CA ASP A 1112 -52.24 -16.60 32.19
C ASP A 1112 -51.86 -17.42 33.43
N ILE A 1113 -52.59 -17.26 34.53
CA ILE A 1113 -52.34 -18.01 35.75
C ILE A 1113 -52.73 -19.46 35.45
N ILE A 1114 -51.72 -20.25 35.09
CA ILE A 1114 -51.86 -21.67 34.79
C ILE A 1114 -52.45 -22.36 36.03
N THR A 1115 -53.67 -22.85 35.87
CA THR A 1115 -54.31 -23.85 36.73
C THR A 1115 -53.44 -25.11 36.79
N ILE A 1116 -52.77 -25.38 37.91
CA ILE A 1116 -52.02 -26.63 38.10
C ILE A 1116 -52.92 -27.68 38.77
N ASN A 1117 -53.26 -28.71 37.99
CA ASN A 1117 -53.66 -30.10 38.34
C ASN A 1117 -54.78 -30.35 39.36
N ASN A 1118 -56.01 -30.51 38.87
CA ASN A 1118 -57.03 -31.33 39.53
C ASN A 1118 -57.01 -32.76 38.97
N ASN A 1119 -56.28 -33.65 39.63
CA ASN A 1119 -56.59 -35.08 39.66
C ASN A 1119 -56.71 -35.50 41.12
N ASN A 1120 -57.85 -35.21 41.74
CA ASN A 1120 -58.55 -36.14 42.62
C ASN A 1120 -59.97 -35.64 42.92
N ILE A 1121 -60.89 -36.57 42.79
CA ILE A 1121 -62.35 -36.44 42.85
C ILE A 1121 -62.80 -36.02 44.25
N ASN A 1122 -63.57 -34.93 44.34
CA ASN A 1122 -64.84 -34.83 45.08
C ASN A 1122 -65.50 -33.45 44.83
N THR A 1123 -66.73 -33.46 44.31
CA THR A 1123 -67.66 -32.32 44.20
C THR A 1123 -68.10 -31.80 45.58
N PRO A 1124 -68.76 -30.61 45.77
CA PRO A 1124 -69.39 -29.68 44.81
C PRO A 1124 -69.17 -28.16 45.07
N SER A 1125 -69.79 -27.32 44.22
CA SER A 1125 -70.25 -25.93 44.46
C SER A 1125 -69.23 -24.78 44.54
N GLY A 1126 -69.37 -23.81 43.63
CA GLY A 1126 -68.66 -22.53 43.72
C GLY A 1126 -68.37 -21.79 42.41
N GLN A 1127 -69.21 -21.89 41.38
CA GLN A 1127 -69.29 -20.78 40.44
C GLN A 1127 -69.97 -19.62 41.17
N GLN A 1128 -69.19 -18.62 41.60
CA GLN A 1128 -69.75 -17.31 41.89
C GLN A 1128 -69.53 -16.40 40.67
N PRO A 1129 -70.60 -15.89 40.05
CA PRO A 1129 -70.54 -14.63 39.33
C PRO A 1129 -70.22 -13.54 40.34
N GLN A 1130 -69.27 -12.65 40.07
CA GLN A 1130 -69.17 -11.41 40.81
C GLN A 1130 -70.40 -10.54 40.51
N THR A 1131 -71.47 -10.71 41.28
CA THR A 1131 -72.55 -9.74 41.40
C THR A 1131 -72.53 -9.11 42.78
N GLY A 1132 -72.63 -7.79 42.84
CA GLY A 1132 -72.83 -7.06 44.08
C GLY A 1132 -73.06 -5.56 43.87
N GLY A 1133 -74.33 -5.15 43.86
CA GLY A 1133 -74.74 -3.82 44.33
C GLY A 1133 -75.14 -2.78 43.27
N THR A 1134 -76.36 -2.90 42.74
CA THR A 1134 -77.07 -1.81 42.06
C THR A 1134 -77.49 -0.73 43.05
N THR A 1135 -76.88 0.46 42.96
CA THR A 1135 -77.53 1.77 43.08
C THR A 1135 -76.64 2.81 42.41
N VAL A 1136 -76.90 3.06 41.13
CA VAL A 1136 -76.32 4.17 40.38
C VAL A 1136 -77.05 5.45 40.83
N PRO A 1137 -76.36 6.52 41.26
CA PRO A 1137 -77.00 7.83 41.36
C PRO A 1137 -77.42 8.25 39.94
N GLN A 1138 -78.71 8.56 39.74
CA GLN A 1138 -79.16 9.10 38.46
C GLN A 1138 -78.34 10.35 38.08
N PRO A 1139 -78.05 10.56 36.79
CA PRO A 1139 -77.48 11.80 36.31
C PRO A 1139 -78.50 12.93 36.52
N ILE A 1140 -78.12 13.94 37.29
CA ILE A 1140 -78.82 15.22 37.32
C ILE A 1140 -78.50 15.92 35.99
N LEU A 1141 -79.42 15.86 35.04
CA LEU A 1141 -79.44 16.77 33.89
C LEU A 1141 -79.91 18.15 34.38
N PRO A 1142 -79.18 19.25 34.09
CA PRO A 1142 -79.75 20.58 34.24
C PRO A 1142 -80.76 20.82 33.10
N SER A 1143 -82.04 20.94 33.42
CA SER A 1143 -82.98 21.69 32.59
C SER A 1143 -82.78 23.18 32.88
N LYS A 1144 -82.36 23.95 31.87
CA LYS A 1144 -82.23 25.43 31.86
C LYS A 1144 -81.78 26.13 33.15
#